data_AF-A0A1V2Q3X9-F1
#
_entry.id   AF-A0A1V2Q3X9-F1
#
_cell.length_a   1.000
_cell.length_b   1.000
_cell.length_c   1.000
_cell.angle_alpha   90.00
_cell.angle_beta   90.00
_cell.angle_gamma   90.00
#
_symmetry.space_group_name_H-M   'P 1'
#
loop_
_entity.id
_entity.type
_entity.pdbx_description
1 polymer ?
#
loop_
_entity_poly.entity_id
_entity_poly.type
_entity_poly.pdbx_seq_one_letter_code
_entity_poly.pdbx_strand_id
1 'polypeptide(L)'
;MVNVDVAVAAGPSTEVEKGTAAALLGVTAGQDLLDLSDRDFTSAMYRIADEQDKPRPTEPEHQKVKQAAIDALTVLNDPACAPCTTYIKTGMAAAHQEDVTIVNGRRQQQETERKTKVEAARTIGLTEDKYAPELGRTVHDFIVFIDLNADNHKDIAVHAAAQAALRGSAEKQWSFLAVEIFTAHKDDVARLTQEDTEKTQAEKDRIIAEEKKATAAYQSLGIVADDKMRKLNDDDFCRTIYRLAPKDSEVFIAARDAVLSLEPTDRTKFIETGAADARQRDIDNELRRRDQERVKQITAIRDAAKRSFMHPDLVDAANVALAGTSIDRERFLRVGQYQRQAQSLRVDAWQGFEFYLTEQNGDAVMAPWKPGNHPEQSWKIEPGLGAPECFSFQSVSRPNHYLHWRSATEPVIHRRMYAHVDPTDGTPEFAADATWCVSGGAEQIAIHPLKGSSAYLYVTGALDDPSLVRGPAWHVEAPNPPLPMDRRYSADKNLRDNLGKPIGDAVLDANNLGYKEYEKGRLYLTAGDYGTYKRVAVQVVYNGPILDKLLSLGGPNPLGGVFSDQVPTKDGKGQVVRIAKPTSGGQNLYIMWSPSTGAHIIYGTVGDLWTSSGAETGPYGYPLADPLPYGTAGIVYQRYVSGSIYYVPNSGIRQVTGEIHKKFAAVGFEAGMGVPLTDETKLDYVWRQTFEKGRIDKNTVGAFTVAYSTVTIPHRAIQFKGVQSGRCVQMAGTQIGAAAELRDCSSAPSQVFDVISRSDNKYVLKNRESGKCLVHLGSAEAPPILSQDGLCTYTWEFTTAADNTLALRDRTGLVIEAKGSATANGTQVIMAWDVALPYMRWTVIPVN
;
A
#
# COMPACT_ATOMS: atom_id res chain seq x y z
N MET A 1 44.02 -53.40 -33.00
CA MET A 1 42.84 -52.70 -33.51
C MET A 1 41.62 -53.23 -32.78
N VAL A 2 41.22 -52.56 -31.70
CA VAL A 2 39.89 -52.67 -31.10
C VAL A 2 39.46 -51.22 -30.95
N ASN A 3 38.47 -50.82 -31.74
CA ASN A 3 37.87 -49.49 -31.69
C ASN A 3 37.28 -49.30 -30.30
N VAL A 4 37.82 -48.33 -29.56
CA VAL A 4 37.13 -47.75 -28.41
C VAL A 4 36.17 -46.74 -29.04
N ASP A 5 34.88 -47.06 -29.01
CA ASP A 5 33.83 -46.10 -29.32
C ASP A 5 34.02 -44.88 -28.42
N VAL A 6 34.41 -43.77 -29.03
CA VAL A 6 34.40 -42.46 -28.40
C VAL A 6 32.93 -42.08 -28.26
N ALA A 7 32.40 -42.14 -27.04
CA ALA A 7 31.10 -41.57 -26.73
C ALA A 7 31.12 -40.09 -27.12
N VAL A 8 30.38 -39.75 -28.17
CA VAL A 8 30.15 -38.38 -28.61
C VAL A 8 29.58 -37.60 -27.44
N ALA A 9 30.25 -36.52 -27.01
CA ALA A 9 29.73 -35.61 -26.01
C ALA A 9 28.36 -35.09 -26.47
N ALA A 10 27.30 -35.41 -25.72
CA ALA A 10 25.95 -35.00 -26.06
C ALA A 10 25.88 -33.47 -26.08
N GLY A 11 25.44 -32.89 -27.19
CA GLY A 11 25.18 -31.45 -27.28
C GLY A 11 24.10 -30.98 -26.27
N PRO A 12 23.97 -29.66 -26.07
CA PRO A 12 23.00 -29.08 -25.12
C PRO A 12 21.58 -29.57 -25.40
N SER A 13 20.75 -29.57 -24.37
CA SER A 13 19.37 -30.06 -24.47
C SER A 13 18.53 -29.16 -25.36
N THR A 14 17.77 -29.79 -26.26
CA THR A 14 16.81 -29.12 -27.16
C THR A 14 15.62 -28.56 -26.38
N GLU A 15 14.90 -27.61 -26.97
CA GLU A 15 13.66 -27.07 -26.40
C GLU A 15 12.62 -28.19 -26.14
N VAL A 16 12.57 -29.22 -26.99
CA VAL A 16 11.65 -30.35 -26.83
C VAL A 16 12.03 -31.19 -25.59
N GLU A 17 13.32 -31.43 -25.37
CA GLU A 17 13.80 -32.17 -24.20
C GLU A 17 13.54 -31.39 -22.90
N LYS A 18 13.77 -30.07 -22.90
CA LYS A 18 13.43 -29.18 -21.78
C LYS A 18 11.93 -29.11 -21.53
N GLY A 19 11.12 -28.96 -22.58
CA GLY A 19 9.66 -28.97 -22.48
C GLY A 19 9.14 -30.30 -21.90
N THR A 20 9.73 -31.43 -22.31
CA THR A 20 9.40 -32.76 -21.78
C THR A 20 9.79 -32.90 -20.31
N ALA A 21 10.96 -32.40 -19.92
CA ALA A 21 11.40 -32.40 -18.53
C ALA A 21 10.50 -31.53 -17.63
N ALA A 22 10.14 -30.32 -18.06
CA ALA A 22 9.22 -29.44 -17.32
C ALA A 22 7.82 -30.05 -17.15
N ALA A 23 7.33 -30.77 -18.15
CA ALA A 23 6.02 -31.43 -18.10
C ALA A 23 5.92 -32.48 -16.99
N LEU A 24 7.03 -33.09 -16.55
CA LEU A 24 7.06 -34.03 -15.42
C LEU A 24 6.67 -33.37 -14.08
N LEU A 25 6.86 -32.05 -13.95
CA LEU A 25 6.41 -31.25 -12.81
C LEU A 25 5.08 -30.55 -13.09
N GLY A 26 4.35 -30.95 -14.14
CA GLY A 26 3.10 -30.31 -14.54
C GLY A 26 3.26 -28.88 -15.07
N VAL A 27 4.48 -28.47 -15.46
CA VAL A 27 4.76 -27.13 -15.96
C VAL A 27 4.74 -27.13 -17.49
N THR A 28 3.96 -26.22 -18.07
CA THR A 28 4.06 -25.90 -19.51
C THR A 28 5.17 -24.87 -19.69
N ALA A 29 6.30 -25.29 -20.25
CA ALA A 29 7.47 -24.42 -20.42
C ALA A 29 7.22 -23.32 -21.47
N GLY A 30 7.26 -22.06 -21.04
CA GLY A 30 7.33 -20.90 -21.93
C GLY A 30 8.72 -20.76 -22.57
N GLN A 31 8.83 -19.91 -23.59
CA GLN A 31 10.10 -19.68 -24.30
C GLN A 31 11.21 -19.17 -23.38
N ASP A 32 10.87 -18.36 -22.38
CA ASP A 32 11.75 -17.88 -21.31
C ASP A 32 12.42 -19.00 -20.51
N LEU A 33 11.70 -20.11 -20.30
CA LEU A 33 12.22 -21.29 -19.63
C LEU A 33 13.03 -22.18 -20.59
N LEU A 34 12.60 -22.30 -21.85
CA LEU A 34 13.23 -23.14 -22.86
C LEU A 34 14.60 -22.60 -23.35
N ASP A 35 14.74 -21.27 -23.36
CA ASP A 35 15.97 -20.55 -23.75
C ASP A 35 17.09 -20.62 -22.70
N LEU A 36 16.80 -21.08 -21.48
CA LEU A 36 17.79 -21.19 -20.40
C LEU A 36 18.92 -22.16 -20.75
N SER A 37 20.12 -21.92 -20.21
CA SER A 37 21.19 -22.93 -20.26
C SER A 37 20.76 -24.21 -19.54
N ASP A 38 21.32 -25.38 -19.87
CA ASP A 38 20.97 -26.63 -19.20
C ASP A 38 21.20 -26.57 -17.68
N ARG A 39 22.17 -25.76 -17.23
CA ARG A 39 22.44 -25.50 -15.81
C ARG A 39 21.32 -24.67 -15.17
N ASP A 40 20.92 -23.57 -15.81
CA ASP A 40 19.88 -22.68 -15.30
C ASP A 40 18.51 -23.36 -15.35
N PHE A 41 18.24 -24.12 -16.41
CA PHE A 41 17.04 -24.94 -16.54
C PHE A 41 16.97 -25.99 -15.43
N THR A 42 18.09 -26.69 -15.15
CA THR A 42 18.15 -27.65 -14.03
C THR A 42 17.91 -26.99 -12.67
N SER A 43 18.45 -25.78 -12.44
CA SER A 43 18.16 -24.99 -11.24
C SER A 43 16.69 -24.55 -11.18
N ALA A 44 16.07 -24.19 -12.30
CA ALA A 44 14.66 -23.85 -12.38
C ALA A 44 13.77 -25.05 -12.04
N MET A 45 14.08 -26.24 -12.56
CA MET A 45 13.35 -27.47 -12.23
C MET A 45 13.44 -27.81 -10.74
N TYR A 46 14.63 -27.67 -10.12
CA TYR A 46 14.78 -27.83 -8.68
C TYR A 46 13.86 -26.89 -7.89
N ARG A 47 13.83 -25.59 -8.23
CA ARG A 47 12.99 -24.60 -7.54
C ARG A 47 11.51 -24.88 -7.71
N ILE A 48 11.07 -25.26 -8.91
CA ILE A 48 9.68 -25.63 -9.19
C ILE A 48 9.27 -26.84 -8.34
N ALA A 49 10.09 -27.89 -8.33
CA ALA A 49 9.85 -29.07 -7.50
C ALA A 49 9.82 -28.73 -6.00
N ASP A 50 10.68 -27.81 -5.56
CA ASP A 50 10.73 -27.39 -4.15
C ASP A 50 9.50 -26.58 -3.74
N GLU A 51 9.08 -25.61 -4.57
CA GLU A 51 7.84 -24.86 -4.37
C GLU A 51 6.60 -25.76 -4.28
N GLN A 52 6.52 -26.79 -5.13
CA GLN A 52 5.41 -27.75 -5.12
C GLN A 52 5.38 -28.60 -3.84
N ASP A 53 6.52 -28.86 -3.21
CA ASP A 53 6.61 -29.64 -1.97
C ASP A 53 6.40 -28.80 -0.70
N LYS A 54 6.57 -27.47 -0.74
CA LYS A 54 6.41 -26.58 0.43
C LYS A 54 5.10 -26.72 1.21
N PRO A 55 3.92 -26.93 0.58
CA PRO A 55 2.66 -27.13 1.29
C PRO A 55 2.63 -28.44 2.10
N ARG A 56 3.48 -29.43 1.75
CA ARG A 56 3.47 -30.79 2.31
C ARG A 56 4.90 -31.23 2.71
N PRO A 57 5.56 -30.54 3.64
CA PRO A 57 6.97 -30.76 3.95
C PRO A 57 7.26 -32.12 4.59
N THR A 58 6.26 -32.74 5.22
CA THR A 58 6.35 -34.10 5.78
C THR A 58 6.05 -35.19 4.74
N GLU A 59 5.49 -34.81 3.60
CA GLU A 59 5.10 -35.73 2.52
C GLU A 59 5.53 -35.18 1.14
N PRO A 60 6.84 -34.92 0.90
CA PRO A 60 7.29 -34.34 -0.36
C PRO A 60 6.99 -35.28 -1.53
N GLU A 61 6.57 -34.74 -2.65
CA GLU A 61 6.24 -35.48 -3.87
C GLU A 61 7.40 -35.49 -4.87
N HIS A 62 8.43 -34.65 -4.70
CA HIS A 62 9.50 -34.45 -5.69
C HIS A 62 10.93 -34.56 -5.11
N GLN A 63 11.12 -35.39 -4.08
CA GLN A 63 12.40 -35.49 -3.36
C GLN A 63 13.55 -36.04 -4.24
N LYS A 64 13.28 -37.01 -5.12
CA LYS A 64 14.28 -37.61 -6.00
C LYS A 64 14.62 -36.68 -7.15
N VAL A 65 13.62 -36.00 -7.72
CA VAL A 65 13.82 -34.96 -8.73
C VAL A 65 14.73 -33.86 -8.18
N LYS A 66 14.49 -33.39 -6.95
CA LYS A 66 15.34 -32.40 -6.29
C LYS A 66 16.75 -32.91 -6.02
N GLN A 67 16.89 -34.15 -5.53
CA GLN A 67 18.21 -34.75 -5.29
C GLN A 67 19.03 -34.88 -6.57
N ALA A 68 18.43 -35.40 -7.65
CA ALA A 68 19.10 -35.55 -8.94
C ALA A 68 19.50 -34.20 -9.57
N ALA A 69 18.70 -33.15 -9.35
CA ALA A 69 19.07 -31.80 -9.76
C ALA A 69 20.28 -31.25 -8.96
N ILE A 70 20.32 -31.49 -7.64
CA ILE A 70 21.49 -31.13 -6.80
C ILE A 70 22.74 -31.88 -7.26
N ASP A 71 22.63 -33.20 -7.49
CA ASP A 71 23.74 -34.04 -7.94
C ASP A 71 24.29 -33.56 -9.30
N ALA A 72 23.41 -33.10 -10.20
CA ALA A 72 23.81 -32.51 -11.47
C ALA A 72 24.51 -31.13 -11.30
N LEU A 73 24.06 -30.31 -10.36
CA LEU A 73 24.54 -28.93 -10.15
C LEU A 73 25.85 -28.83 -9.36
N THR A 74 26.17 -29.86 -8.55
CA THR A 74 27.33 -29.89 -7.64
C THR A 74 28.66 -30.23 -8.30
N VAL A 75 28.68 -30.55 -9.60
CA VAL A 75 29.92 -30.69 -10.37
C VAL A 75 30.46 -29.30 -10.74
N LEU A 76 31.40 -28.80 -9.93
CA LEU A 76 31.84 -27.39 -9.94
C LEU A 76 32.80 -26.99 -11.09
N ASN A 77 33.27 -27.94 -11.91
CA ASN A 77 34.32 -27.71 -12.92
C ASN A 77 33.90 -28.00 -14.38
N ASP A 78 32.59 -28.05 -14.67
CA ASP A 78 32.08 -28.28 -16.03
C ASP A 78 31.27 -27.06 -16.53
N PRO A 79 31.85 -26.19 -17.39
CA PRO A 79 31.15 -25.00 -17.90
C PRO A 79 29.99 -25.33 -18.84
N ALA A 80 29.92 -26.54 -19.41
CA ALA A 80 28.78 -27.00 -20.21
C ALA A 80 27.71 -27.71 -19.36
N CYS A 81 28.03 -28.04 -18.11
CA CYS A 81 27.26 -28.89 -17.21
C CYS A 81 26.69 -30.14 -17.92
N ALA A 82 27.55 -31.02 -18.42
CA ALA A 82 27.13 -32.31 -18.98
C ALA A 82 26.25 -33.15 -18.04
N PRO A 83 26.43 -33.12 -16.69
CA PRO A 83 25.48 -33.71 -15.75
C PRO A 83 24.09 -33.08 -15.79
N CYS A 84 23.99 -31.76 -16.00
CA CYS A 84 22.71 -31.06 -16.19
C CYS A 84 22.02 -31.49 -17.49
N THR A 85 22.77 -31.60 -18.60
CA THR A 85 22.24 -32.14 -19.87
C THR A 85 21.73 -33.57 -19.69
N THR A 86 22.46 -34.41 -18.94
CA THR A 86 22.03 -35.78 -18.62
C THR A 86 20.78 -35.79 -17.75
N TYR A 87 20.71 -34.91 -16.75
CA TYR A 87 19.53 -34.71 -15.92
C TYR A 87 18.29 -34.34 -16.76
N ILE A 88 18.40 -33.36 -17.66
CA ILE A 88 17.27 -32.93 -18.50
C ILE A 88 16.81 -34.05 -19.44
N LYS A 89 17.75 -34.73 -20.11
CA LYS A 89 17.41 -35.72 -21.15
C LYS A 89 16.83 -37.01 -20.58
N THR A 90 17.34 -37.48 -19.44
CA THR A 90 16.95 -38.80 -18.89
C THR A 90 16.86 -38.83 -17.37
N GLY A 91 17.71 -38.09 -16.65
CA GLY A 91 17.80 -38.16 -15.19
C GLY A 91 16.54 -37.69 -14.45
N MET A 92 15.88 -36.64 -14.94
CA MET A 92 14.67 -36.09 -14.34
C MET A 92 13.48 -37.05 -14.51
N ALA A 93 13.36 -37.72 -15.66
CA ALA A 93 12.34 -38.73 -15.89
C ALA A 93 12.54 -39.96 -14.97
N ALA A 94 13.78 -40.42 -14.81
CA ALA A 94 14.10 -41.51 -13.90
C ALA A 94 13.80 -41.14 -12.43
N ALA A 95 14.23 -39.94 -12.01
CA ALA A 95 13.98 -39.44 -10.67
C ALA A 95 12.49 -39.22 -10.39
N HIS A 96 11.74 -38.69 -11.36
CA HIS A 96 10.29 -38.53 -11.26
C HIS A 96 9.59 -39.89 -11.13
N GLN A 97 10.02 -40.92 -11.87
CA GLN A 97 9.46 -42.27 -11.75
C GLN A 97 9.74 -42.89 -10.37
N GLU A 98 10.90 -42.63 -9.76
CA GLU A 98 11.17 -43.01 -8.37
C GLU A 98 10.25 -42.27 -7.40
N ASP A 99 10.08 -40.96 -7.57
CA ASP A 99 9.18 -40.14 -6.75
C ASP A 99 7.72 -40.64 -6.84
N VAL A 100 7.22 -40.91 -8.06
CA VAL A 100 5.90 -41.52 -8.29
C VAL A 100 5.79 -42.87 -7.57
N THR A 101 6.84 -43.69 -7.60
CA THR A 101 6.85 -44.98 -6.90
C THR A 101 6.78 -44.81 -5.39
N ILE A 102 7.50 -43.83 -4.83
CA ILE A 102 7.49 -43.54 -3.39
C ILE A 102 6.13 -42.97 -2.94
N VAL A 103 5.57 -42.03 -3.71
CA VAL A 103 4.24 -41.46 -3.45
C VAL A 103 3.16 -42.53 -3.51
N ASN A 104 3.16 -43.35 -4.56
CA ASN A 104 2.20 -44.45 -4.70
C ASN A 104 2.38 -45.52 -3.61
N GLY A 105 3.62 -45.84 -3.24
CA GLY A 105 3.92 -46.75 -2.14
C GLY A 105 3.38 -46.26 -0.80
N ARG A 106 3.58 -44.98 -0.47
CA ARG A 106 3.00 -44.35 0.73
C ARG A 106 1.47 -44.37 0.70
N ARG A 107 0.84 -44.00 -0.43
CA ARG A 107 -0.62 -44.03 -0.58
C ARG A 107 -1.18 -45.44 -0.43
N GLN A 108 -0.52 -46.44 -1.02
CA GLN A 108 -0.89 -47.85 -0.85
C GLN A 108 -0.73 -48.33 0.59
N GLN A 109 0.34 -47.90 1.28
CA GLN A 109 0.55 -48.23 2.68
C GLN A 109 -0.53 -47.61 3.58
N GLN A 110 -0.83 -46.32 3.38
CA GLN A 110 -1.91 -45.62 4.11
C GLN A 110 -3.28 -46.26 3.86
N GLU A 111 -3.58 -46.64 2.61
CA GLU A 111 -4.84 -47.30 2.28
C GLU A 111 -4.92 -48.73 2.84
N THR A 112 -3.80 -49.47 2.83
CA THR A 112 -3.70 -50.79 3.46
C THR A 112 -3.92 -50.67 4.96
N GLU A 113 -3.22 -49.76 5.63
CA GLU A 113 -3.40 -49.47 7.06
C GLU A 113 -4.85 -49.10 7.38
N ARG A 114 -5.45 -48.22 6.59
CA ARG A 114 -6.86 -47.83 6.80
C ARG A 114 -7.80 -49.03 6.64
N LYS A 115 -7.60 -49.88 5.62
CA LYS A 115 -8.41 -51.09 5.41
C LYS A 115 -8.23 -52.08 6.54
N THR A 116 -7.00 -52.36 6.95
CA THR A 116 -6.68 -53.26 8.07
C THR A 116 -7.30 -52.77 9.38
N LYS A 117 -7.22 -51.47 9.67
CA LYS A 117 -7.86 -50.86 10.85
C LYS A 117 -9.38 -51.05 10.85
N VAL A 118 -10.04 -50.82 9.71
CA VAL A 118 -11.48 -51.04 9.56
C VAL A 118 -11.84 -52.49 9.79
N GLU A 119 -11.07 -53.43 9.23
CA GLU A 119 -11.33 -54.86 9.34
C GLU A 119 -11.13 -55.37 10.77
N ALA A 120 -10.07 -54.90 11.45
CA ALA A 120 -9.80 -55.15 12.86
C ALA A 120 -10.95 -54.62 13.76
N ALA A 121 -11.41 -53.39 13.55
CA ALA A 121 -12.52 -52.81 14.32
C ALA A 121 -13.84 -53.56 14.13
N ARG A 122 -14.15 -53.97 12.89
CA ARG A 122 -15.37 -54.75 12.60
C ARG A 122 -15.35 -56.13 13.21
N THR A 123 -14.16 -56.73 13.36
CA THR A 123 -14.00 -58.07 13.94
C THR A 123 -14.54 -58.13 15.36
N ILE A 124 -14.27 -57.11 16.18
CA ILE A 124 -14.83 -57.00 17.54
C ILE A 124 -16.19 -56.29 17.59
N GLY A 125 -16.88 -56.16 16.45
CA GLY A 125 -18.25 -55.64 16.40
C GLY A 125 -18.40 -54.12 16.55
N LEU A 126 -17.35 -53.33 16.33
CA LEU A 126 -17.47 -51.87 16.36
C LEU A 126 -18.22 -51.33 15.15
N THR A 127 -19.12 -50.38 15.41
CA THR A 127 -19.91 -49.69 14.40
C THR A 127 -19.13 -48.54 13.77
N GLU A 128 -19.52 -48.16 12.55
CA GLU A 128 -18.79 -47.18 11.74
C GLU A 128 -18.72 -45.79 12.39
N ASP A 129 -19.77 -45.37 13.09
CA ASP A 129 -19.80 -44.13 13.86
C ASP A 129 -18.71 -44.08 14.96
N LYS A 130 -18.31 -45.23 15.50
CA LYS A 130 -17.28 -45.33 16.54
C LYS A 130 -15.87 -45.38 15.98
N TYR A 131 -15.61 -46.17 14.93
CA TYR A 131 -14.25 -46.35 14.42
C TYR A 131 -13.84 -45.33 13.36
N ALA A 132 -14.78 -44.74 12.60
CA ALA A 132 -14.45 -43.83 11.50
C ALA A 132 -13.65 -42.60 11.92
N PRO A 133 -13.94 -41.92 13.05
CA PRO A 133 -13.13 -40.80 13.55
C PRO A 133 -11.70 -41.20 13.92
N GLU A 134 -11.48 -42.48 14.20
CA GLU A 134 -10.23 -42.99 14.79
C GLU A 134 -9.24 -43.50 13.74
N LEU A 135 -9.65 -43.62 12.47
CA LEU A 135 -8.81 -44.18 11.40
C LEU A 135 -7.53 -43.37 11.13
N GLY A 136 -7.55 -42.07 11.44
CA GLY A 136 -6.40 -41.15 11.29
C GLY A 136 -5.37 -41.22 12.42
N ARG A 137 -5.61 -41.99 13.49
CA ARG A 137 -4.66 -42.16 14.59
C ARG A 137 -3.47 -43.03 14.21
N THR A 138 -2.40 -43.00 15.00
CA THR A 138 -1.28 -43.95 14.84
C THR A 138 -1.74 -45.40 15.03
N VAL A 139 -1.00 -46.38 14.49
CA VAL A 139 -1.28 -47.81 14.71
C VAL A 139 -1.36 -48.14 16.21
N HIS A 140 -0.42 -47.62 17.00
CA HIS A 140 -0.42 -47.79 18.45
C HIS A 140 -1.73 -47.28 19.08
N ASP A 141 -2.11 -46.03 18.81
CA ASP A 141 -3.29 -45.42 19.41
C ASP A 141 -4.58 -46.08 18.93
N PHE A 142 -4.59 -46.61 17.71
CA PHE A 142 -5.72 -47.39 17.20
C PHE A 142 -5.85 -48.75 17.91
N ILE A 143 -4.73 -49.41 18.26
CA ILE A 143 -4.76 -50.63 19.08
C ILE A 143 -5.26 -50.33 20.49
N VAL A 144 -4.88 -49.18 21.08
CA VAL A 144 -5.45 -48.72 22.35
C VAL A 144 -6.97 -48.54 22.23
N PHE A 145 -7.44 -47.94 21.13
CA PHE A 145 -8.87 -47.79 20.86
C PHE A 145 -9.59 -49.14 20.78
N ILE A 146 -9.01 -50.13 20.07
CA ILE A 146 -9.53 -51.50 20.00
C ILE A 146 -9.59 -52.13 21.40
N ASP A 147 -8.51 -52.07 22.17
CA ASP A 147 -8.45 -52.61 23.53
C ASP A 147 -9.45 -51.94 24.48
N LEU A 148 -9.73 -50.64 24.32
CA LEU A 148 -10.70 -49.94 25.17
C LEU A 148 -12.16 -50.26 24.82
N ASN A 149 -12.44 -50.68 23.59
CA ASN A 149 -13.80 -50.92 23.11
C ASN A 149 -14.14 -52.41 22.89
N ALA A 150 -13.16 -53.30 23.04
CA ALA A 150 -13.38 -54.74 23.11
C ALA A 150 -14.28 -55.08 24.31
N ASP A 151 -15.17 -56.06 24.14
CA ASP A 151 -16.07 -56.49 25.20
C ASP A 151 -15.30 -57.34 26.22
N ASN A 152 -15.34 -56.93 27.48
CA ASN A 152 -14.60 -57.56 28.58
C ASN A 152 -14.83 -59.07 28.72
N HIS A 153 -15.97 -59.60 28.25
CA HIS A 153 -16.24 -61.03 28.26
C HIS A 153 -16.16 -61.68 26.88
N LYS A 154 -16.56 -60.99 25.81
CA LYS A 154 -16.57 -61.61 24.48
C LYS A 154 -15.20 -61.61 23.82
N ASP A 155 -14.33 -60.67 24.15
CA ASP A 155 -13.08 -60.39 23.44
C ASP A 155 -11.83 -60.53 24.35
N ILE A 156 -11.83 -61.54 25.23
CA ILE A 156 -10.78 -61.76 26.24
C ILE A 156 -9.43 -62.04 25.61
N ALA A 157 -9.38 -62.94 24.61
CA ALA A 157 -8.15 -63.23 23.90
C ALA A 157 -7.69 -62.02 23.07
N VAL A 158 -8.64 -61.25 22.53
CA VAL A 158 -8.34 -60.01 21.80
C VAL A 158 -7.68 -58.96 22.71
N HIS A 159 -8.19 -58.75 23.94
CA HIS A 159 -7.54 -57.88 24.93
C HIS A 159 -6.11 -58.32 25.23
N ALA A 160 -5.89 -59.62 25.48
CA ALA A 160 -4.56 -60.14 25.77
C ALA A 160 -3.59 -59.93 24.60
N ALA A 161 -4.04 -60.16 23.37
CA ALA A 161 -3.26 -59.94 22.16
C ALA A 161 -2.97 -58.44 21.93
N ALA A 162 -3.96 -57.56 22.13
CA ALA A 162 -3.79 -56.11 21.99
C ALA A 162 -2.77 -55.58 23.00
N GLN A 163 -2.85 -56.00 24.26
CA GLN A 163 -1.91 -55.61 25.31
C GLN A 163 -0.49 -56.12 25.06
N ALA A 164 -0.34 -57.33 24.53
CA ALA A 164 0.96 -57.86 24.13
C ALA A 164 1.56 -57.04 22.96
N ALA A 165 0.73 -56.64 22.00
CA ALA A 165 1.14 -55.82 20.87
C ALA A 165 1.56 -54.40 21.29
N LEU A 166 0.84 -53.77 22.22
CA LEU A 166 1.15 -52.44 22.74
C LEU A 166 2.51 -52.38 23.48
N ARG A 167 2.96 -53.50 24.04
CA ARG A 167 4.29 -53.63 24.67
C ARG A 167 5.39 -54.02 23.68
N GLY A 168 5.04 -54.33 22.43
CA GLY A 168 5.95 -54.81 21.39
C GLY A 168 6.47 -53.72 20.45
N SER A 169 7.25 -54.14 19.45
CA SER A 169 7.72 -53.28 18.36
C SER A 169 6.60 -52.84 17.42
N ALA A 170 6.87 -51.86 16.54
CA ALA A 170 5.93 -51.47 15.50
C ALA A 170 5.50 -52.64 14.60
N GLU A 171 6.40 -53.60 14.36
CA GLU A 171 6.08 -54.84 13.61
C GLU A 171 5.09 -55.72 14.37
N LYS A 172 5.23 -55.82 15.70
CA LYS A 172 4.29 -56.55 16.56
C LYS A 172 2.92 -55.87 16.60
N GLN A 173 2.89 -54.54 16.66
CA GLN A 173 1.66 -53.76 16.59
C GLN A 173 0.94 -53.96 15.24
N TRP A 174 1.68 -53.94 14.14
CA TRP A 174 1.12 -54.21 12.82
C TRP A 174 0.62 -55.66 12.67
N SER A 175 1.40 -56.63 13.14
CA SER A 175 1.04 -58.06 13.16
C SER A 175 -0.28 -58.29 13.91
N PHE A 176 -0.49 -57.58 15.01
CA PHE A 176 -1.74 -57.65 15.75
C PHE A 176 -2.94 -57.21 14.90
N LEU A 177 -2.89 -56.02 14.30
CA LEU A 177 -4.00 -55.51 13.49
C LEU A 177 -4.26 -56.35 12.24
N ALA A 178 -3.21 -56.88 11.63
CA ALA A 178 -3.31 -57.61 10.37
C ALA A 178 -3.69 -59.09 10.53
N VAL A 179 -3.33 -59.73 11.66
CA VAL A 179 -3.43 -61.18 11.81
C VAL A 179 -3.87 -61.61 13.21
N GLU A 180 -3.19 -61.14 14.25
CA GLU A 180 -3.38 -61.73 15.59
C GLU A 180 -4.77 -61.42 16.16
N ILE A 181 -5.36 -60.26 15.87
CA ILE A 181 -6.72 -59.91 16.31
C ILE A 181 -7.79 -60.88 15.79
N PHE A 182 -7.68 -61.33 14.53
CA PHE A 182 -8.63 -62.27 13.94
C PHE A 182 -8.51 -63.67 14.54
N THR A 183 -7.28 -64.06 14.87
CA THR A 183 -7.00 -65.34 15.51
C THR A 183 -7.52 -65.33 16.94
N ALA A 184 -7.21 -64.26 17.68
CA ALA A 184 -7.71 -64.05 19.04
C ALA A 184 -9.24 -64.01 19.09
N HIS A 185 -9.89 -63.26 18.18
CA HIS A 185 -11.35 -63.23 18.12
C HIS A 185 -11.96 -64.60 17.78
N LYS A 186 -11.31 -65.40 16.93
CA LYS A 186 -11.74 -66.78 16.64
C LYS A 186 -11.64 -67.67 17.88
N ASP A 187 -10.57 -67.55 18.66
CA ASP A 187 -10.40 -68.27 19.92
C ASP A 187 -11.47 -67.84 20.94
N ASP A 188 -11.79 -66.55 20.98
CA ASP A 188 -12.87 -65.99 21.78
C ASP A 188 -14.25 -66.54 21.38
N VAL A 189 -14.57 -66.58 20.09
CA VAL A 189 -15.82 -67.18 19.58
C VAL A 189 -15.89 -68.68 19.87
N ALA A 190 -14.79 -69.40 19.74
CA ALA A 190 -14.71 -70.82 20.07
C ALA A 190 -14.93 -71.06 21.57
N ARG A 191 -14.32 -70.23 22.43
CA ARG A 191 -14.56 -70.24 23.88
C ARG A 191 -16.02 -69.95 24.19
N LEU A 192 -16.60 -68.87 23.64
CA LEU A 192 -18.01 -68.52 23.88
C LEU A 192 -18.95 -69.65 23.43
N THR A 193 -18.64 -70.32 22.32
CA THR A 193 -19.42 -71.47 21.82
C THR A 193 -19.32 -72.66 22.78
N GLN A 194 -18.13 -72.94 23.32
CA GLN A 194 -17.93 -73.97 24.34
C GLN A 194 -18.64 -73.61 25.65
N GLU A 195 -18.55 -72.35 26.08
CA GLU A 195 -19.26 -71.84 27.26
C GLU A 195 -20.78 -71.95 27.08
N ASP A 196 -21.29 -71.68 25.87
CA ASP A 196 -22.70 -71.85 25.53
C ASP A 196 -23.19 -73.29 25.58
N THR A 197 -22.30 -74.27 25.34
CA THR A 197 -22.63 -75.69 25.36
C THR A 197 -22.40 -76.37 26.71
N GLU A 198 -21.49 -75.86 27.55
CA GLU A 198 -21.03 -76.55 28.77
C GLU A 198 -21.36 -75.81 30.09
N LYS A 199 -21.60 -74.50 30.07
CA LYS A 199 -21.76 -73.69 31.29
C LYS A 199 -23.20 -73.20 31.47
N THR A 200 -23.71 -73.28 32.70
CA THR A 200 -25.00 -72.67 33.06
C THR A 200 -24.93 -71.14 32.93
N GLN A 201 -26.06 -70.47 32.70
CA GLN A 201 -26.09 -69.00 32.58
C GLN A 201 -25.46 -68.29 33.79
N ALA A 202 -25.67 -68.82 35.00
CA ALA A 202 -25.08 -68.30 36.23
C ALA A 202 -23.54 -68.38 36.26
N GLU A 203 -22.97 -69.42 35.64
CA GLU A 203 -21.51 -69.59 35.55
C GLU A 203 -20.90 -68.62 34.52
N LYS A 204 -21.62 -68.33 33.42
CA LYS A 204 -21.23 -67.31 32.42
C LYS A 204 -21.26 -65.91 33.03
N ASP A 205 -22.32 -65.57 33.75
CA ASP A 205 -22.48 -64.26 34.41
C ASP A 205 -21.37 -64.02 35.46
N ARG A 206 -20.92 -65.09 36.14
CA ARG A 206 -19.79 -65.00 37.09
C ARG A 206 -18.46 -64.69 36.38
N ILE A 207 -18.18 -65.37 35.27
CA ILE A 207 -16.96 -65.11 34.48
C ILE A 207 -16.98 -63.70 33.90
N ILE A 208 -18.13 -63.23 33.39
CA ILE A 208 -18.32 -61.84 32.94
C ILE A 208 -17.99 -60.84 34.07
N ALA A 209 -18.49 -61.10 35.27
CA ALA A 209 -18.29 -60.21 36.42
C ALA A 209 -16.83 -60.19 36.92
N GLU A 210 -16.17 -61.34 36.94
CA GLU A 210 -14.73 -61.46 37.26
C GLU A 210 -13.86 -60.70 36.24
N GLU A 211 -14.28 -60.66 34.98
CA GLU A 211 -13.53 -60.06 33.87
C GLU A 211 -13.70 -58.55 33.84
N LYS A 212 -14.93 -58.06 34.07
CA LYS A 212 -15.19 -56.63 34.27
C LYS A 212 -14.34 -56.08 35.42
N LYS A 213 -14.14 -56.85 36.49
CA LYS A 213 -13.21 -56.50 37.59
C LYS A 213 -11.75 -56.49 37.14
N ALA A 214 -11.33 -57.45 36.32
CA ALA A 214 -9.99 -57.43 35.75
C ALA A 214 -9.73 -56.17 34.91
N THR A 215 -10.67 -55.81 34.03
CA THR A 215 -10.58 -54.58 33.23
C THR A 215 -10.61 -53.34 34.12
N ALA A 216 -11.55 -53.23 35.05
CA ALA A 216 -11.64 -52.08 35.95
C ALA A 216 -10.36 -51.87 36.77
N ALA A 217 -9.70 -52.95 37.21
CA ALA A 217 -8.41 -52.88 37.91
C ALA A 217 -7.29 -52.37 37.00
N TYR A 218 -7.24 -52.83 35.75
CA TYR A 218 -6.27 -52.34 34.78
C TYR A 218 -6.50 -50.87 34.43
N GLN A 219 -7.75 -50.46 34.20
CA GLN A 219 -8.08 -49.07 33.91
C GLN A 219 -7.77 -48.15 35.10
N SER A 220 -8.02 -48.62 36.32
CA SER A 220 -7.83 -47.82 37.52
C SER A 220 -6.37 -47.73 37.97
N LEU A 221 -5.60 -48.82 37.85
CA LEU A 221 -4.30 -48.96 38.50
C LEU A 221 -3.17 -49.39 37.54
N GLY A 222 -3.48 -49.73 36.29
CA GLY A 222 -2.52 -50.27 35.34
C GLY A 222 -1.99 -51.66 35.69
N ILE A 223 -2.67 -52.39 36.59
CA ILE A 223 -2.27 -53.72 37.06
C ILE A 223 -3.09 -54.84 36.41
N VAL A 224 -2.49 -56.02 36.29
CA VAL A 224 -3.22 -57.24 35.97
C VAL A 224 -3.84 -57.77 37.26
N ALA A 225 -5.18 -57.85 37.33
CA ALA A 225 -5.87 -58.37 38.51
C ALA A 225 -5.58 -59.87 38.69
N ASP A 226 -5.11 -60.25 39.88
CA ASP A 226 -4.94 -61.66 40.22
C ASP A 226 -6.30 -62.34 40.47
N ASP A 227 -6.27 -63.67 40.54
CA ASP A 227 -7.48 -64.51 40.69
C ASP A 227 -8.26 -64.18 41.99
N LYS A 228 -7.57 -63.70 43.02
CA LYS A 228 -8.21 -63.28 44.28
C LYS A 228 -8.97 -61.97 44.12
N MET A 229 -8.38 -61.00 43.44
CA MET A 229 -8.98 -59.68 43.21
C MET A 229 -10.21 -59.78 42.31
N ARG A 230 -10.18 -60.62 41.29
CA ARG A 230 -11.29 -60.85 40.36
C ARG A 230 -12.52 -61.46 41.04
N LYS A 231 -12.29 -62.31 42.05
CA LYS A 231 -13.34 -63.01 42.82
C LYS A 231 -13.89 -62.21 44.03
N LEU A 232 -13.41 -60.99 44.28
CA LEU A 232 -13.97 -60.14 45.33
C LEU A 232 -15.43 -59.78 45.03
N ASN A 233 -16.22 -59.54 46.07
CA ASN A 233 -17.51 -58.86 45.88
C ASN A 233 -17.28 -57.39 45.44
N ASP A 234 -18.30 -56.75 44.86
CA ASP A 234 -18.16 -55.42 44.26
C ASP A 234 -17.73 -54.34 45.27
N ASP A 235 -18.11 -54.45 46.55
CA ASP A 235 -17.72 -53.51 47.61
C ASP A 235 -16.23 -53.65 47.96
N ASP A 236 -15.77 -54.87 48.23
CA ASP A 236 -14.36 -55.15 48.52
C ASP A 236 -13.45 -54.81 47.33
N PHE A 237 -13.94 -55.06 46.10
CA PHE A 237 -13.24 -54.66 44.89
C PHE A 237 -13.11 -53.13 44.80
N CYS A 238 -14.21 -52.38 44.90
CA CYS A 238 -14.17 -50.91 44.83
C CYS A 238 -13.34 -50.30 45.96
N ARG A 239 -13.39 -50.85 47.19
CA ARG A 239 -12.53 -50.43 48.31
C ARG A 239 -11.06 -50.69 48.05
N THR A 240 -10.74 -51.77 47.36
CA THR A 240 -9.37 -52.09 46.97
C THR A 240 -8.86 -51.08 45.94
N ILE A 241 -9.66 -50.76 44.93
CA ILE A 241 -9.34 -49.70 43.95
C ILE A 241 -9.16 -48.35 44.64
N TYR A 242 -10.12 -47.93 45.48
CA TYR A 242 -10.05 -46.67 46.23
C TYR A 242 -8.79 -46.54 47.10
N ARG A 243 -8.32 -47.64 47.71
CA ARG A 243 -7.10 -47.65 48.52
C ARG A 243 -5.82 -47.48 47.70
N LEU A 244 -5.80 -48.07 46.50
CA LEU A 244 -4.60 -48.17 45.67
C LEU A 244 -4.48 -47.05 44.64
N ALA A 245 -5.59 -46.44 44.23
CA ALA A 245 -5.60 -45.37 43.25
C ALA A 245 -4.83 -44.12 43.77
N PRO A 246 -4.07 -43.42 42.90
CA PRO A 246 -3.41 -42.17 43.28
C PRO A 246 -4.43 -41.16 43.82
N LYS A 247 -4.15 -40.55 44.98
CA LYS A 247 -5.15 -39.72 45.70
C LYS A 247 -5.60 -38.48 44.93
N ASP A 248 -4.82 -38.05 43.95
CA ASP A 248 -5.05 -36.89 43.09
C ASP A 248 -5.72 -37.25 41.76
N SER A 249 -6.07 -38.52 41.53
CA SER A 249 -6.69 -38.98 40.28
C SER A 249 -8.22 -38.96 40.29
N GLU A 250 -8.82 -38.82 39.11
CA GLU A 250 -10.25 -38.97 38.87
C GLU A 250 -10.72 -40.39 39.18
N VAL A 251 -9.86 -41.40 38.96
CA VAL A 251 -10.12 -42.78 39.37
C VAL A 251 -10.30 -42.89 40.88
N PHE A 252 -9.48 -42.21 41.69
CA PHE A 252 -9.64 -42.21 43.15
C PHE A 252 -10.96 -41.57 43.58
N ILE A 253 -11.35 -40.45 42.95
CA ILE A 253 -12.63 -39.78 43.19
C ILE A 253 -13.79 -40.71 42.83
N ALA A 254 -13.77 -41.33 41.64
CA ALA A 254 -14.82 -42.22 41.20
C ALA A 254 -14.95 -43.48 42.08
N ALA A 255 -13.83 -44.08 42.49
CA ALA A 255 -13.83 -45.23 43.39
C ALA A 255 -14.32 -44.84 44.81
N ARG A 256 -13.94 -43.66 45.31
CA ARG A 256 -14.45 -43.12 46.58
C ARG A 256 -15.97 -42.96 46.53
N ASP A 257 -16.47 -42.32 45.48
CA ASP A 257 -17.89 -42.00 45.35
C ASP A 257 -18.72 -43.29 45.21
N ALA A 258 -18.21 -44.30 44.49
CA ALA A 258 -18.82 -45.63 44.42
C ALA A 258 -18.86 -46.34 45.78
N VAL A 259 -17.79 -46.26 46.58
CA VAL A 259 -17.73 -46.88 47.92
C VAL A 259 -18.64 -46.17 48.93
N LEU A 260 -18.75 -44.84 48.83
CA LEU A 260 -19.58 -44.01 49.71
C LEU A 260 -21.06 -43.98 49.33
N SER A 261 -21.41 -44.42 48.12
CA SER A 261 -22.80 -44.46 47.69
C SER A 261 -23.64 -45.42 48.54
N LEU A 262 -24.85 -44.96 48.87
CA LEU A 262 -25.89 -45.74 49.54
C LEU A 262 -26.53 -46.76 48.59
N GLU A 263 -26.42 -46.56 47.27
CA GLU A 263 -26.98 -47.45 46.25
C GLU A 263 -25.96 -48.54 45.86
N PRO A 264 -26.27 -49.85 46.07
CA PRO A 264 -25.38 -50.94 45.70
C PRO A 264 -24.99 -50.95 44.21
N THR A 265 -25.90 -50.51 43.33
CA THR A 265 -25.71 -50.47 41.88
C THR A 265 -24.60 -49.52 41.42
N ASP A 266 -24.21 -48.53 42.22
CA ASP A 266 -23.15 -47.58 41.85
C ASP A 266 -21.76 -48.22 41.86
N ARG A 267 -21.54 -49.24 42.72
CA ARG A 267 -20.30 -50.04 42.72
C ARG A 267 -20.20 -50.87 41.44
N THR A 268 -21.30 -51.53 41.06
CA THR A 268 -21.39 -52.29 39.82
C THR A 268 -21.19 -51.38 38.60
N LYS A 269 -21.80 -50.20 38.59
CA LYS A 269 -21.61 -49.20 37.51
C LYS A 269 -20.17 -48.70 37.41
N PHE A 270 -19.49 -48.49 38.55
CA PHE A 270 -18.06 -48.15 38.55
C PHE A 270 -17.21 -49.24 37.89
N ILE A 271 -17.47 -50.50 38.23
CA ILE A 271 -16.76 -51.66 37.65
C ILE A 271 -17.03 -51.79 36.15
N GLU A 272 -18.27 -51.54 35.70
CA GLU A 272 -18.65 -51.72 34.31
C GLU A 272 -18.12 -50.63 33.38
N THR A 273 -18.23 -49.36 33.77
CA THR A 273 -17.86 -48.23 32.92
C THR A 273 -17.14 -47.11 33.66
N GLY A 274 -17.46 -46.87 34.94
CA GLY A 274 -16.96 -45.72 35.68
C GLY A 274 -15.44 -45.68 35.86
N ALA A 275 -14.77 -46.83 35.97
CA ALA A 275 -13.32 -46.92 36.04
C ALA A 275 -12.64 -46.45 34.74
N ALA A 276 -13.17 -46.86 33.59
CA ALA A 276 -12.67 -46.44 32.28
C ALA A 276 -12.92 -44.95 32.03
N ASP A 277 -14.13 -44.46 32.34
CA ASP A 277 -14.47 -43.04 32.22
C ASP A 277 -13.58 -42.16 33.09
N ALA A 278 -13.28 -42.60 34.30
CA ALA A 278 -12.40 -41.87 35.22
C ALA A 278 -10.94 -41.84 34.72
N ARG A 279 -10.42 -42.96 34.22
CA ARG A 279 -9.09 -42.99 33.60
C ARG A 279 -9.01 -42.07 32.39
N GLN A 280 -10.04 -42.03 31.55
CA GLN A 280 -10.08 -41.13 30.41
C GLN A 280 -10.02 -39.67 30.86
N ARG A 281 -10.75 -39.28 31.91
CA ARG A 281 -10.64 -37.93 32.50
C ARG A 281 -9.23 -37.64 33.04
N ASP A 282 -8.56 -38.61 33.65
CA ASP A 282 -7.16 -38.46 34.10
C ASP A 282 -6.20 -38.20 32.92
N ILE A 283 -6.36 -38.93 31.81
CA ILE A 283 -5.58 -38.71 30.58
C ILE A 283 -5.84 -37.31 30.02
N ASP A 284 -7.12 -36.90 29.94
CA ASP A 284 -7.51 -35.59 29.44
C ASP A 284 -7.00 -34.44 30.33
N ASN A 285 -7.00 -34.64 31.66
CA ASN A 285 -6.42 -33.71 32.63
C ASN A 285 -4.92 -33.53 32.41
N GLU A 286 -4.17 -34.62 32.24
CA GLU A 286 -2.73 -34.58 32.00
C GLU A 286 -2.39 -33.93 30.64
N LEU A 287 -3.12 -34.27 29.59
CA LEU A 287 -2.96 -33.63 28.27
C LEU A 287 -3.24 -32.13 28.34
N ARG A 288 -4.30 -31.72 29.05
CA ARG A 288 -4.60 -30.30 29.30
C ARG A 288 -3.49 -29.61 30.08
N ARG A 289 -2.95 -30.26 31.12
CA ARG A 289 -1.84 -29.70 31.93
C ARG A 289 -0.59 -29.49 31.09
N ARG A 290 -0.21 -30.47 30.26
CA ARG A 290 0.92 -30.34 29.31
C ARG A 290 0.70 -29.22 28.32
N ASP A 291 -0.51 -29.11 27.79
CA ASP A 291 -0.86 -28.06 26.84
C ASP A 291 -0.82 -26.66 27.47
N GLN A 292 -1.32 -26.51 28.71
CA GLN A 292 -1.18 -25.27 29.48
C GLN A 292 0.28 -24.88 29.71
N GLU A 293 1.17 -25.85 29.93
CA GLU A 293 2.61 -25.58 30.05
C GLU A 293 3.21 -25.10 28.72
N ARG A 294 2.80 -25.69 27.59
CA ARG A 294 3.18 -25.19 26.26
C ARG A 294 2.71 -23.76 26.04
N VAL A 295 1.47 -23.42 26.42
CA VAL A 295 0.95 -22.05 26.36
C VAL A 295 1.84 -21.07 27.13
N LYS A 296 2.29 -21.43 28.34
CA LYS A 296 3.21 -20.60 29.12
C LYS A 296 4.57 -20.42 28.43
N GLN A 297 5.15 -21.50 27.91
CA GLN A 297 6.43 -21.45 27.20
C GLN A 297 6.36 -20.55 25.96
N ILE A 298 5.32 -20.72 25.14
CA ILE A 298 5.12 -19.91 23.94
C ILE A 298 4.87 -18.44 24.29
N THR A 299 4.11 -18.18 25.35
CA THR A 299 3.89 -16.82 25.87
C THR A 299 5.21 -16.17 26.28
N ALA A 300 6.08 -16.89 26.99
CA ALA A 300 7.39 -16.39 27.38
C ALA A 300 8.29 -16.08 26.16
N ILE A 301 8.32 -16.97 25.16
CA ILE A 301 9.05 -16.77 23.89
C ILE A 301 8.53 -15.52 23.16
N ARG A 302 7.21 -15.42 22.98
CA ARG A 302 6.55 -14.27 22.34
C ARG A 302 6.91 -12.96 23.05
N ASP A 303 6.81 -12.94 24.37
CA ASP A 303 7.04 -11.72 25.15
C ASP A 303 8.51 -11.32 25.14
N ALA A 304 9.44 -12.29 25.11
CA ALA A 304 10.86 -12.03 24.92
C ALA A 304 11.17 -11.48 23.52
N ALA A 305 10.63 -12.11 22.46
CA ALA A 305 10.75 -11.65 21.08
C ALA A 305 10.15 -10.24 20.88
N LYS A 306 9.03 -9.94 21.54
CA LYS A 306 8.42 -8.60 21.50
C LYS A 306 9.28 -7.55 22.20
N ARG A 307 9.92 -7.89 23.32
CA ARG A 307 10.82 -6.96 24.05
C ARG A 307 12.15 -6.73 23.34
N SER A 308 12.60 -7.66 22.50
CA SER A 308 13.84 -7.47 21.73
C SER A 308 13.67 -6.48 20.57
N PHE A 309 12.44 -6.29 20.07
CA PHE A 309 12.12 -5.57 18.84
C PHE A 309 12.76 -6.17 17.56
N MET A 310 13.49 -7.27 17.69
CA MET A 310 14.26 -7.89 16.61
C MET A 310 13.59 -9.11 15.98
N HIS A 311 12.48 -9.61 16.52
CA HIS A 311 11.85 -10.83 15.99
C HIS A 311 10.32 -10.69 15.81
N PRO A 312 9.83 -9.72 15.00
CA PRO A 312 8.40 -9.58 14.76
C PRO A 312 7.77 -10.84 14.13
N ASP A 313 8.43 -11.52 13.17
CA ASP A 313 7.89 -12.77 12.60
C ASP A 313 7.75 -13.90 13.65
N LEU A 314 8.64 -13.94 14.64
CA LEU A 314 8.53 -14.90 15.76
C LEU A 314 7.35 -14.56 16.68
N VAL A 315 7.09 -13.27 16.92
CA VAL A 315 5.92 -12.81 17.67
C VAL A 315 4.63 -13.24 16.98
N ASP A 316 4.54 -13.04 15.67
CA ASP A 316 3.37 -13.43 14.88
C ASP A 316 3.17 -14.95 14.85
N ALA A 317 4.24 -15.71 14.60
CA ALA A 317 4.19 -17.16 14.65
C ALA A 317 3.76 -17.70 16.03
N ALA A 318 4.23 -17.07 17.12
CA ALA A 318 3.82 -17.43 18.48
C ALA A 318 2.34 -17.11 18.74
N ASN A 319 1.84 -15.97 18.25
CA ASN A 319 0.43 -15.60 18.35
C ASN A 319 -0.47 -16.61 17.61
N VAL A 320 -0.07 -17.01 16.40
CA VAL A 320 -0.76 -18.05 15.63
C VAL A 320 -0.78 -19.38 16.39
N ALA A 321 0.35 -19.80 16.95
CA ALA A 321 0.42 -21.04 17.73
C ALA A 321 -0.45 -20.99 19.00
N LEU A 322 -0.48 -19.84 19.70
CA LEU A 322 -1.32 -19.65 20.89
C LEU A 322 -2.82 -19.71 20.55
N ALA A 323 -3.23 -19.19 19.40
CA ALA A 323 -4.61 -19.24 18.93
C ALA A 323 -5.01 -20.61 18.34
N GLY A 324 -4.04 -21.46 18.01
CA GLY A 324 -4.24 -22.76 17.38
C GLY A 324 -4.56 -23.91 18.34
N THR A 325 -4.37 -25.13 17.86
CA THR A 325 -4.56 -26.38 18.60
C THR A 325 -3.34 -26.76 19.46
N SER A 326 -3.46 -27.79 20.30
CA SER A 326 -2.32 -28.34 21.07
C SER A 326 -1.19 -28.84 20.16
N ILE A 327 -1.53 -29.33 18.96
CA ILE A 327 -0.57 -29.78 17.95
C ILE A 327 0.20 -28.58 17.37
N ASP A 328 -0.48 -27.47 17.10
CA ASP A 328 0.16 -26.24 16.60
C ASP A 328 1.16 -25.67 17.62
N ARG A 329 0.79 -25.69 18.90
CA ARG A 329 1.68 -25.30 20.01
C ARG A 329 2.91 -26.20 20.11
N GLU A 330 2.72 -27.52 20.02
CA GLU A 330 3.85 -28.45 20.01
C GLU A 330 4.77 -28.23 18.81
N ARG A 331 4.20 -28.06 17.62
CA ARG A 331 4.94 -27.80 16.39
C ARG A 331 5.75 -26.51 16.48
N PHE A 332 5.17 -25.45 17.03
CA PHE A 332 5.88 -24.18 17.25
C PHE A 332 7.09 -24.37 18.15
N LEU A 333 6.94 -25.04 19.30
CA LEU A 333 8.03 -25.26 20.24
C LEU A 333 9.14 -26.17 19.68
N ARG A 334 8.80 -27.16 18.85
CA ARG A 334 9.79 -28.07 18.26
C ARG A 334 10.58 -27.44 17.11
N VAL A 335 9.89 -26.78 16.19
CA VAL A 335 10.50 -26.34 14.92
C VAL A 335 10.13 -24.90 14.56
N GLY A 336 8.90 -24.46 14.84
CA GLY A 336 8.40 -23.16 14.38
C GLY A 336 9.21 -21.99 14.92
N GLN A 337 9.58 -21.99 16.21
CA GLN A 337 10.36 -20.91 16.81
C GLN A 337 11.76 -20.71 16.20
N TYR A 338 12.34 -21.78 15.64
CA TYR A 338 13.68 -21.75 15.04
C TYR A 338 13.65 -21.36 13.56
N GLN A 339 12.54 -21.66 12.88
CA GLN A 339 12.34 -21.30 11.46
C GLN A 339 12.05 -19.80 11.27
N ARG A 340 11.67 -19.08 12.34
CA ARG A 340 11.16 -17.70 12.32
C ARG A 340 12.18 -16.67 12.83
N GLN A 341 13.47 -17.00 12.73
CA GLN A 341 14.59 -16.18 13.21
C GLN A 341 15.08 -15.17 12.15
N ALA A 342 14.74 -15.39 10.88
CA ALA A 342 15.12 -14.49 9.80
C ALA A 342 14.21 -13.25 9.79
N GLN A 343 14.80 -12.07 9.59
CA GLN A 343 14.10 -10.80 9.41
C GLN A 343 14.78 -9.98 8.32
N SER A 344 14.07 -9.01 7.77
CA SER A 344 14.65 -7.97 6.93
C SER A 344 14.81 -6.68 7.75
N LEU A 345 15.80 -5.85 7.37
CA LEU A 345 16.07 -4.59 8.04
C LEU A 345 15.86 -3.45 7.05
N ARG A 346 14.71 -2.77 7.15
CA ARG A 346 14.42 -1.57 6.37
C ARG A 346 15.07 -0.36 7.01
N VAL A 347 15.55 0.57 6.20
CA VAL A 347 16.17 1.82 6.65
C VAL A 347 15.51 3.01 6.01
N ASP A 348 15.33 4.07 6.78
CA ASP A 348 14.94 5.35 6.20
C ASP A 348 16.15 5.97 5.50
N ALA A 349 16.01 6.27 4.21
CA ALA A 349 17.07 6.80 3.36
C ALA A 349 16.68 8.15 2.76
N TRP A 350 17.69 8.93 2.34
CA TRP A 350 17.45 10.18 1.61
C TRP A 350 16.62 9.95 0.34
N GLN A 351 16.84 8.81 -0.31
CA GLN A 351 16.13 8.37 -1.52
C GLN A 351 14.76 7.75 -1.23
N GLY A 352 14.29 7.70 0.02
CA GLY A 352 12.99 7.11 0.36
C GLY A 352 13.03 6.12 1.50
N PHE A 353 11.86 5.55 1.82
CA PHE A 353 11.70 4.70 2.99
C PHE A 353 11.69 3.20 2.67
N GLU A 354 11.69 2.84 1.38
CA GLU A 354 11.59 1.45 0.91
C GLU A 354 12.97 0.88 0.56
N PHE A 355 13.94 1.01 1.47
CA PHE A 355 15.30 0.50 1.29
C PHE A 355 15.66 -0.50 2.39
N TYR A 356 16.32 -1.59 2.02
CA TYR A 356 16.66 -2.69 2.91
C TYR A 356 18.16 -2.89 2.98
N LEU A 357 18.66 -3.27 4.16
CA LEU A 357 20.00 -3.77 4.33
C LEU A 357 20.18 -5.03 3.50
N THR A 358 21.12 -5.00 2.58
CA THR A 358 21.50 -6.13 1.75
C THR A 358 23.01 -6.32 1.79
N GLU A 359 23.45 -7.54 1.52
CA GLU A 359 24.84 -7.79 1.19
C GLU A 359 25.08 -7.60 -0.31
N GLN A 360 26.19 -6.97 -0.68
CA GLN A 360 26.67 -6.92 -2.05
C GLN A 360 28.19 -6.95 -2.08
N ASN A 361 28.79 -7.96 -2.72
CA ASN A 361 30.24 -8.13 -2.84
C ASN A 361 31.02 -8.13 -1.50
N GLY A 362 30.39 -8.58 -0.40
CA GLY A 362 31.00 -8.58 0.94
C GLY A 362 30.79 -7.28 1.74
N ASP A 363 30.15 -6.27 1.16
CA ASP A 363 29.80 -5.03 1.84
C ASP A 363 28.32 -5.02 2.26
N ALA A 364 28.03 -4.32 3.35
CA ALA A 364 26.66 -4.00 3.75
C ALA A 364 26.20 -2.73 3.03
N VAL A 365 25.22 -2.86 2.15
CA VAL A 365 24.67 -1.75 1.36
C VAL A 365 23.15 -1.69 1.53
N MET A 366 22.53 -0.63 1.01
CA MET A 366 21.07 -0.55 0.95
C MET A 366 20.58 -0.81 -0.48
N ALA A 367 19.51 -1.59 -0.63
CA ALA A 367 18.84 -1.82 -1.90
C ALA A 367 17.35 -1.44 -1.81
N PRO A 368 16.74 -0.91 -2.88
CA PRO A 368 15.32 -0.62 -2.89
C PRO A 368 14.50 -1.92 -2.81
N TRP A 369 13.30 -1.82 -2.24
CA TRP A 369 12.32 -2.90 -2.22
C TRP A 369 12.07 -3.43 -3.64
N LYS A 370 11.96 -4.75 -3.75
CA LYS A 370 11.59 -5.45 -4.98
C LYS A 370 10.57 -6.54 -4.67
N PRO A 371 9.62 -6.83 -5.58
CA PRO A 371 8.71 -7.96 -5.42
C PRO A 371 9.49 -9.29 -5.50
N GLY A 372 8.97 -10.33 -4.84
CA GLY A 372 9.58 -11.66 -4.84
C GLY A 372 10.41 -11.94 -3.59
N ASN A 373 11.08 -13.09 -3.55
CA ASN A 373 11.90 -13.51 -2.43
C ASN A 373 13.34 -13.01 -2.59
N HIS A 374 13.83 -12.23 -1.62
CA HIS A 374 15.16 -11.61 -1.62
C HIS A 374 15.96 -12.07 -0.40
N PRO A 375 16.50 -13.31 -0.41
CA PRO A 375 17.25 -13.85 0.73
C PRO A 375 18.50 -13.02 1.08
N GLU A 376 19.04 -12.26 0.13
CA GLU A 376 20.15 -11.33 0.35
C GLU A 376 19.79 -10.11 1.21
N GLN A 377 18.49 -9.80 1.34
CA GLN A 377 17.95 -8.76 2.23
C GLN A 377 17.50 -9.33 3.58
N SER A 378 17.57 -10.66 3.74
CA SER A 378 17.18 -11.38 4.94
C SER A 378 18.39 -11.72 5.80
N TRP A 379 18.23 -11.50 7.10
CA TRP A 379 19.23 -11.74 8.12
C TRP A 379 18.66 -12.69 9.16
N LYS A 380 19.32 -13.83 9.37
CA LYS A 380 19.04 -14.68 10.53
C LYS A 380 19.60 -13.97 11.75
N ILE A 381 18.71 -13.55 12.63
CA ILE A 381 19.08 -12.85 13.85
C ILE A 381 19.28 -13.88 14.94
N GLU A 382 20.45 -13.86 15.56
CA GLU A 382 20.85 -14.79 16.61
C GLU A 382 21.32 -14.03 17.86
N PRO A 383 21.36 -14.67 19.05
CA PRO A 383 22.09 -14.11 20.19
C PRO A 383 23.51 -13.71 19.77
N GLY A 384 23.97 -12.56 20.26
CA GLY A 384 25.26 -12.00 19.86
C GLY A 384 26.42 -12.96 20.13
N LEU A 385 27.27 -13.17 19.11
CA LEU A 385 28.40 -14.10 19.18
C LEU A 385 29.37 -13.75 20.32
N GLY A 386 29.53 -12.45 20.62
CA GLY A 386 30.38 -11.95 21.71
C GLY A 386 29.61 -11.59 22.99
N ALA A 387 28.30 -11.36 22.90
CA ALA A 387 27.44 -10.98 24.03
C ALA A 387 25.99 -11.44 23.77
N PRO A 388 25.48 -12.48 24.48
CA PRO A 388 24.20 -13.11 24.18
C PRO A 388 22.96 -12.24 24.47
N GLU A 389 23.11 -11.16 25.24
CA GLU A 389 22.07 -10.15 25.48
C GLU A 389 21.88 -9.17 24.30
N CYS A 390 22.83 -9.16 23.35
CA CYS A 390 22.78 -8.43 22.10
C CYS A 390 22.59 -9.39 20.92
N PHE A 391 22.78 -8.94 19.68
CA PHE A 391 22.43 -9.69 18.47
C PHE A 391 23.58 -9.81 17.48
N SER A 392 23.59 -10.91 16.73
CA SER A 392 24.42 -11.07 15.54
C SER A 392 23.53 -11.33 14.33
N PHE A 393 23.89 -10.74 13.19
CA PHE A 393 23.12 -10.82 11.95
C PHE A 393 23.85 -11.72 10.97
N GLN A 394 23.39 -12.96 10.82
CA GLN A 394 23.92 -13.91 9.84
C GLN A 394 23.19 -13.74 8.51
N SER A 395 23.94 -13.74 7.41
CA SER A 395 23.39 -13.73 6.06
C SER A 395 22.61 -15.03 5.78
N VAL A 396 21.39 -14.90 5.23
CA VAL A 396 20.58 -16.06 4.82
C VAL A 396 21.08 -16.66 3.49
N SER A 397 21.58 -15.83 2.58
CA SER A 397 22.16 -16.26 1.30
C SER A 397 23.55 -16.87 1.45
N ARG A 398 24.32 -16.47 2.47
CA ARG A 398 25.68 -16.97 2.74
C ARG A 398 25.82 -17.44 4.19
N PRO A 399 25.59 -18.74 4.45
CA PRO A 399 25.78 -19.29 5.79
C PRO A 399 27.18 -18.98 6.35
N ASN A 400 27.25 -18.81 7.67
CA ASN A 400 28.44 -18.42 8.43
C ASN A 400 29.03 -17.03 8.11
N HIS A 401 28.38 -16.22 7.29
CA HIS A 401 28.77 -14.82 7.08
C HIS A 401 27.94 -13.91 7.97
N TYR A 402 28.60 -12.99 8.67
CA TYR A 402 27.98 -12.11 9.65
C TYR A 402 28.22 -10.65 9.32
N LEU A 403 27.21 -9.82 9.59
CA LEU A 403 27.39 -8.37 9.63
C LEU A 403 28.33 -8.03 10.79
N HIS A 404 29.50 -7.50 10.50
CA HIS A 404 30.43 -7.02 11.51
C HIS A 404 30.96 -5.64 11.14
N TRP A 405 31.29 -4.86 12.15
CA TRP A 405 31.79 -3.50 11.93
C TRP A 405 33.30 -3.53 11.62
N ARG A 406 33.79 -2.49 10.93
CA ARG A 406 35.22 -2.24 10.74
C ARG A 406 35.54 -0.78 11.07
N SER A 407 36.62 -0.55 11.82
CA SER A 407 37.09 0.81 12.09
C SER A 407 37.53 1.48 10.79
N ALA A 408 36.97 2.66 10.49
CA ALA A 408 37.42 3.45 9.35
C ALA A 408 38.87 3.92 9.56
N THR A 409 39.65 3.97 8.47
CA THR A 409 41.04 4.48 8.45
C THR A 409 41.12 6.00 8.32
N GLU A 410 39.98 6.69 8.13
CA GLU A 410 39.90 8.16 7.97
C GLU A 410 39.33 8.85 9.23
N PRO A 411 39.60 10.15 9.44
CA PRO A 411 39.11 10.89 10.60
C PRO A 411 37.57 10.91 10.59
N VAL A 412 36.99 10.11 11.49
CA VAL A 412 35.57 9.79 11.54
C VAL A 412 34.73 11.06 11.71
N ILE A 413 33.90 11.37 10.72
CA ILE A 413 32.76 12.25 10.90
C ILE A 413 31.83 11.53 11.89
N HIS A 414 31.83 12.02 13.13
CA HIS A 414 30.99 11.68 14.28
C HIS A 414 30.11 10.41 14.17
N ARG A 415 30.52 9.34 14.87
CA ARG A 415 29.67 8.20 15.31
C ARG A 415 29.12 7.23 14.25
N ARG A 416 29.44 7.37 12.96
CA ARG A 416 29.08 6.39 11.92
C ARG A 416 30.00 5.17 11.92
N MET A 417 29.45 3.96 11.85
CA MET A 417 30.20 2.71 11.66
C MET A 417 29.70 1.98 10.42
N TYR A 418 30.62 1.77 9.48
CA TYR A 418 30.37 0.97 8.28
C TYR A 418 30.51 -0.52 8.60
N ALA A 419 29.72 -1.35 7.92
CA ALA A 419 29.70 -2.78 8.15
C ALA A 419 30.06 -3.56 6.88
N HIS A 420 30.74 -4.69 7.11
CA HIS A 420 31.05 -5.70 6.10
C HIS A 420 30.35 -7.01 6.47
N VAL A 421 30.31 -7.92 5.51
CA VAL A 421 29.63 -9.21 5.62
C VAL A 421 30.62 -10.31 5.23
N ASP A 422 31.37 -10.75 6.23
CA ASP A 422 32.47 -11.69 6.11
C ASP A 422 32.19 -13.01 6.86
N PRO A 423 32.82 -14.12 6.45
CA PRO A 423 32.71 -15.39 7.17
C PRO A 423 33.35 -15.26 8.56
N THR A 424 32.73 -15.88 9.56
CA THR A 424 33.32 -15.97 10.89
C THR A 424 34.65 -16.74 10.87
N ASP A 425 35.66 -16.20 11.55
CA ASP A 425 36.95 -16.86 11.79
C ASP A 425 36.99 -17.57 13.17
N GLY A 426 35.89 -17.49 13.93
CA GLY A 426 35.76 -18.09 15.26
C GLY A 426 36.51 -17.35 16.37
N THR A 427 37.12 -16.19 16.10
CA THR A 427 37.87 -15.43 17.09
C THR A 427 36.95 -14.64 18.03
N PRO A 428 37.33 -14.42 19.30
CA PRO A 428 36.62 -13.51 20.19
C PRO A 428 36.53 -12.09 19.65
N GLU A 429 37.56 -11.65 18.91
CA GLU A 429 37.60 -10.35 18.27
C GLU A 429 36.50 -10.22 17.22
N PHE A 430 36.41 -11.17 16.28
CA PHE A 430 35.33 -11.22 15.29
C PHE A 430 33.96 -11.33 15.97
N ALA A 431 33.83 -12.20 16.97
CA ALA A 431 32.59 -12.37 17.72
C ALA A 431 32.10 -11.04 18.33
N ALA A 432 33.00 -10.25 18.91
CA ALA A 432 32.67 -8.93 19.45
C ALA A 432 32.35 -7.90 18.35
N ASP A 433 33.02 -7.97 17.19
CA ASP A 433 32.78 -7.07 16.07
C ASP A 433 31.51 -7.41 15.28
N ALA A 434 31.09 -8.67 15.30
CA ALA A 434 29.84 -9.16 14.73
C ALA A 434 28.64 -9.05 15.70
N THR A 435 28.84 -8.46 16.88
CA THR A 435 27.78 -8.28 17.88
C THR A 435 27.30 -6.85 17.94
N TRP A 436 25.97 -6.69 17.88
CA TRP A 436 25.26 -5.42 17.80
C TRP A 436 24.15 -5.36 18.86
N CYS A 437 24.13 -4.28 19.62
CA CYS A 437 23.10 -4.00 20.61
C CYS A 437 22.08 -3.01 20.04
N VAL A 438 20.83 -3.12 20.49
CA VAL A 438 19.71 -2.39 19.91
C VAL A 438 19.07 -1.48 20.96
N SER A 439 18.69 -0.27 20.54
CA SER A 439 17.90 0.66 21.35
C SER A 439 16.73 1.22 20.54
N GLY A 440 15.73 1.82 21.20
CA GLY A 440 14.54 2.37 20.54
C GLY A 440 13.25 1.63 20.91
N GLY A 441 12.36 1.41 19.94
CA GLY A 441 11.07 0.75 20.15
C GLY A 441 10.59 -0.01 18.94
N ALA A 442 9.37 -0.56 19.01
CA ALA A 442 8.82 -1.45 17.99
C ALA A 442 8.64 -0.81 16.60
N GLU A 443 8.48 0.51 16.53
CA GLU A 443 8.36 1.24 15.26
C GLU A 443 9.71 1.56 14.64
N GLN A 444 10.73 1.86 15.45
CA GLN A 444 12.04 2.27 14.97
C GLN A 444 13.09 1.93 16.02
N ILE A 445 14.18 1.32 15.55
CA ILE A 445 15.35 0.97 16.36
C ILE A 445 16.61 1.67 15.84
N ALA A 446 17.59 1.79 16.73
CA ALA A 446 18.97 2.10 16.41
C ALA A 446 19.85 0.88 16.73
N ILE A 447 20.81 0.59 15.84
CA ILE A 447 21.71 -0.56 15.94
C ILE A 447 23.11 -0.05 16.25
N HIS A 448 23.68 -0.50 17.36
CA HIS A 448 24.95 -0.04 17.91
C HIS A 448 25.94 -1.21 17.97
N PRO A 449 27.22 -1.02 17.61
CA PRO A 449 28.20 -2.08 17.81
C PRO A 449 28.44 -2.30 19.30
N LEU A 450 28.73 -3.54 19.70
CA LEU A 450 29.13 -3.86 21.08
C LEU A 450 30.38 -3.06 21.49
N LYS A 451 31.37 -2.99 20.59
CA LYS A 451 32.55 -2.11 20.74
C LYS A 451 32.23 -0.72 20.19
N GLY A 452 32.26 0.30 21.05
CA GLY A 452 31.99 1.68 20.64
C GLY A 452 30.50 2.02 20.62
N SER A 453 29.78 1.71 21.68
CA SER A 453 28.32 1.89 21.84
C SER A 453 27.78 3.30 21.60
N SER A 454 28.65 4.32 21.56
CA SER A 454 28.28 5.69 21.18
C SER A 454 28.12 5.88 19.66
N ALA A 455 28.53 4.88 18.87
CA ALA A 455 28.42 4.81 17.43
C ALA A 455 27.21 3.98 16.99
N TYR A 456 26.91 3.97 15.70
CA TYR A 456 25.75 3.26 15.14
C TYR A 456 26.06 2.68 13.75
N LEU A 457 25.32 1.65 13.37
CA LEU A 457 25.35 1.07 12.03
C LEU A 457 24.92 2.12 11.00
N TYR A 458 25.79 2.38 10.03
CA TYR A 458 25.56 3.29 8.92
C TYR A 458 25.87 2.58 7.59
N VAL A 459 24.93 2.70 6.66
CA VAL A 459 25.12 2.33 5.25
C VAL A 459 24.99 3.58 4.38
N THR A 460 25.77 3.65 3.30
CA THR A 460 25.82 4.83 2.45
C THR A 460 24.44 5.17 1.89
N GLY A 461 23.97 6.38 2.19
CA GLY A 461 22.67 6.91 1.73
C GLY A 461 21.52 6.73 2.72
N ALA A 462 21.75 6.03 3.84
CA ALA A 462 20.84 6.05 4.98
C ALA A 462 20.68 7.48 5.52
N LEU A 463 19.47 7.81 5.96
CA LEU A 463 19.16 9.08 6.59
C LEU A 463 19.72 9.05 8.02
N ASP A 464 20.65 9.94 8.32
CA ASP A 464 21.18 10.13 9.66
C ASP A 464 21.27 11.61 10.01
N ASP A 465 21.09 11.95 11.28
CA ASP A 465 21.33 13.31 11.77
C ASP A 465 22.59 13.31 12.65
N PRO A 466 23.76 13.66 12.09
CA PRO A 466 25.00 13.68 12.84
C PRO A 466 25.01 14.73 13.96
N SER A 467 24.06 15.68 13.97
CA SER A 467 23.94 16.72 14.98
C SER A 467 23.05 16.32 16.19
N LEU A 468 22.13 15.37 16.01
CA LEU A 468 21.13 15.00 17.05
C LEU A 468 21.42 13.68 17.77
N VAL A 469 22.61 13.10 17.62
CA VAL A 469 23.01 11.79 18.21
C VAL A 469 22.16 10.60 17.71
N ARG A 470 21.19 10.82 16.82
CA ARG A 470 20.35 9.78 16.24
C ARG A 470 20.98 9.27 14.94
N GLY A 471 21.47 8.04 14.98
CA GLY A 471 21.84 7.29 13.78
C GLY A 471 20.62 6.92 12.93
N PRO A 472 20.83 6.15 11.85
CA PRO A 472 19.76 5.72 10.98
C PRO A 472 18.61 5.03 11.69
N ALA A 473 17.41 5.31 11.19
CA ALA A 473 16.17 4.67 11.58
C ALA A 473 16.06 3.30 10.93
N TRP A 474 16.19 2.24 11.72
CA TRP A 474 15.99 0.87 11.25
C TRP A 474 14.61 0.35 11.66
N HIS A 475 13.98 -0.41 10.77
CA HIS A 475 12.67 -1.03 10.97
C HIS A 475 12.84 -2.53 10.69
N VAL A 476 12.52 -3.36 11.68
CA VAL A 476 12.63 -4.82 11.55
C VAL A 476 11.32 -5.35 10.97
N GLU A 477 11.41 -6.08 9.87
CA GLU A 477 10.25 -6.59 9.14
C GLU A 477 10.42 -8.09 8.87
N ALA A 478 9.34 -8.74 8.43
CA ALA A 478 9.38 -10.13 8.00
C ALA A 478 10.48 -10.36 6.94
N PRO A 479 11.09 -11.57 6.90
CA PRO A 479 12.25 -11.84 6.03
C PRO A 479 11.95 -11.61 4.56
N ASN A 480 10.71 -11.87 4.12
CA ASN A 480 10.23 -11.38 2.84
C ASN A 480 9.41 -10.10 3.07
N PRO A 481 9.96 -8.91 2.79
CA PRO A 481 9.28 -7.67 3.15
C PRO A 481 7.98 -7.51 2.36
N PRO A 482 6.87 -7.17 3.03
CA PRO A 482 5.58 -7.03 2.35
C PRO A 482 5.64 -5.90 1.33
N LEU A 483 4.80 -6.01 0.30
CA LEU A 483 4.54 -4.93 -0.65
C LEU A 483 4.30 -3.61 0.12
N PRO A 484 4.96 -2.48 -0.24
CA PRO A 484 4.81 -1.23 0.49
C PRO A 484 3.35 -0.77 0.65
N MET A 485 2.52 -1.05 -0.37
CA MET A 485 1.08 -0.79 -0.31
C MET A 485 0.37 -1.62 0.78
N ASP A 486 0.73 -2.90 0.94
CA ASP A 486 0.17 -3.77 1.97
C ASP A 486 0.65 -3.38 3.37
N ARG A 487 1.90 -2.92 3.48
CA ARG A 487 2.43 -2.38 4.74
C ARG A 487 1.67 -1.13 5.17
N ARG A 488 1.52 -0.15 4.26
CA ARG A 488 0.75 1.07 4.54
C ARG A 488 -0.70 0.75 4.89
N TYR A 489 -1.35 -0.12 4.12
CA TYR A 489 -2.72 -0.56 4.37
C TYR A 489 -2.86 -1.23 5.75
N SER A 490 -1.91 -2.09 6.15
CA SER A 490 -1.94 -2.79 7.44
C SER A 490 -1.65 -1.88 8.64
N ALA A 491 -0.85 -0.83 8.44
CA ALA A 491 -0.53 0.13 9.50
C ALA A 491 -1.65 1.15 9.77
N ASP A 492 -2.38 1.61 8.74
CA ASP A 492 -3.34 2.70 8.86
C ASP A 492 -4.81 2.21 8.90
N LYS A 493 -5.42 2.21 10.08
CA LYS A 493 -6.83 1.81 10.26
C LYS A 493 -7.80 2.69 9.48
N ASN A 494 -7.60 4.01 9.48
CA ASN A 494 -8.51 4.94 8.80
C ASN A 494 -8.46 4.72 7.29
N LEU A 495 -7.27 4.45 6.75
CA LEU A 495 -7.12 4.06 5.36
C LEU A 495 -7.91 2.79 5.05
N ARG A 496 -7.83 1.74 5.88
CA ARG A 496 -8.60 0.50 5.67
C ARG A 496 -10.10 0.73 5.70
N ASP A 497 -10.60 1.48 6.68
CA ASP A 497 -12.03 1.76 6.83
C ASP A 497 -12.59 2.53 5.60
N ASN A 498 -11.80 3.48 5.08
CA ASN A 498 -12.18 4.32 3.94
C ASN A 498 -12.00 3.64 2.59
N LEU A 499 -10.96 2.82 2.44
CA LEU A 499 -10.58 2.21 1.16
C LEU A 499 -11.27 0.85 0.93
N GLY A 500 -11.65 0.15 2.00
CA GLY A 500 -12.25 -1.18 1.94
C GLY A 500 -11.22 -2.28 1.67
N LYS A 501 -11.71 -3.51 1.40
CA LYS A 501 -10.85 -4.69 1.20
C LYS A 501 -10.12 -4.65 -0.16
N PRO A 502 -8.95 -5.29 -0.27
CA PRO A 502 -8.28 -5.46 -1.56
C PRO A 502 -9.13 -6.32 -2.52
N ILE A 503 -9.19 -5.94 -3.79
CA ILE A 503 -9.95 -6.66 -4.84
C ILE A 503 -9.06 -7.65 -5.60
N GLY A 504 -7.75 -7.39 -5.69
CA GLY A 504 -6.82 -8.24 -6.41
C GLY A 504 -5.37 -7.94 -6.07
N ASP A 505 -4.47 -8.64 -6.77
CA ASP A 505 -3.03 -8.45 -6.64
C ASP A 505 -2.58 -7.10 -7.21
N ALA A 506 -1.40 -6.65 -6.79
CA ALA A 506 -0.82 -5.42 -7.30
C ALA A 506 -0.39 -5.57 -8.76
N VAL A 507 -0.66 -4.55 -9.57
CA VAL A 507 -0.18 -4.43 -10.94
C VAL A 507 1.00 -3.47 -10.93
N LEU A 508 2.20 -4.01 -11.17
CA LEU A 508 3.47 -3.25 -11.17
C LEU A 508 4.07 -3.20 -12.58
N ASP A 509 4.74 -2.10 -12.89
CA ASP A 509 5.54 -1.90 -14.10
C ASP A 509 6.99 -2.39 -13.91
N ALA A 510 7.81 -2.26 -14.97
CA ALA A 510 9.21 -2.70 -14.97
C ALA A 510 10.10 -1.97 -13.94
N ASN A 511 9.65 -0.84 -13.38
CA ASN A 511 10.35 -0.12 -12.31
C ASN A 511 9.80 -0.47 -10.92
N ASN A 512 8.96 -1.50 -10.81
CA ASN A 512 8.24 -1.90 -9.60
C ASN A 512 7.33 -0.79 -9.03
N LEU A 513 6.83 0.10 -9.89
CA LEU A 513 5.83 1.11 -9.54
C LEU A 513 4.48 0.68 -10.10
N GLY A 514 3.37 1.14 -9.52
CA GLY A 514 2.06 0.71 -10.00
C GLY A 514 0.96 0.93 -8.99
N TYR A 515 -0.03 0.04 -8.98
CA TYR A 515 -1.20 0.18 -8.11
C TYR A 515 -1.72 -1.16 -7.61
N LYS A 516 -2.49 -1.09 -6.53
CA LYS A 516 -3.31 -2.20 -6.02
C LYS A 516 -4.73 -1.72 -5.83
N GLU A 517 -5.69 -2.49 -6.30
CA GLU A 517 -7.11 -2.15 -6.26
C GLU A 517 -7.79 -2.58 -4.95
N TYR A 518 -8.72 -1.74 -4.50
CA TYR A 518 -9.53 -1.93 -3.32
C TYR A 518 -10.98 -1.54 -3.62
N GLU A 519 -11.93 -1.99 -2.79
CA GLU A 519 -13.37 -1.77 -2.96
C GLU A 519 -13.76 -0.32 -3.28
N LYS A 520 -13.06 0.67 -2.67
CA LYS A 520 -13.40 2.09 -2.78
C LYS A 520 -12.28 2.94 -3.37
N GLY A 521 -11.25 2.35 -3.99
CA GLY A 521 -10.15 3.12 -4.58
C GLY A 521 -8.91 2.30 -4.91
N ARG A 522 -7.79 2.99 -5.10
CA ARG A 522 -6.49 2.40 -5.38
C ARG A 522 -5.43 2.97 -4.46
N LEU A 523 -4.52 2.10 -4.01
CA LEU A 523 -3.20 2.54 -3.56
C LEU A 523 -2.26 2.54 -4.76
N TYR A 524 -1.43 3.57 -4.87
CA TYR A 524 -0.41 3.71 -5.89
C TYR A 524 0.96 3.72 -5.26
N LEU A 525 1.87 2.89 -5.77
CA LEU A 525 3.29 2.95 -5.47
C LEU A 525 3.96 3.81 -6.55
N THR A 526 4.41 5.00 -6.17
CA THR A 526 4.93 6.03 -7.07
C THR A 526 6.37 6.38 -6.72
N ALA A 527 7.17 6.82 -7.70
CA ALA A 527 8.49 7.40 -7.46
C ALA A 527 8.40 8.93 -7.58
N GLY A 528 8.21 9.60 -6.45
CA GLY A 528 8.20 11.05 -6.37
C GLY A 528 9.56 11.63 -6.75
N ASP A 529 9.57 12.54 -7.72
CA ASP A 529 10.79 13.26 -8.12
C ASP A 529 10.98 14.49 -7.23
N TYR A 530 12.11 14.57 -6.49
CA TYR A 530 12.50 15.70 -5.63
C TYR A 530 13.62 16.55 -6.25
N GLY A 531 13.94 16.35 -7.54
CA GLY A 531 14.95 17.07 -8.30
C GLY A 531 16.33 16.44 -8.19
N THR A 532 16.90 16.35 -6.98
CA THR A 532 18.23 15.74 -6.75
C THR A 532 18.17 14.23 -6.49
N TYR A 533 17.02 13.73 -6.08
CA TYR A 533 16.77 12.31 -5.84
C TYR A 533 15.30 11.97 -6.13
N LYS A 534 15.02 10.69 -6.35
CA LYS A 534 13.66 10.15 -6.41
C LYS A 534 13.35 9.43 -5.11
N ARG A 535 12.09 9.46 -4.70
CA ARG A 535 11.61 8.79 -3.49
C ARG A 535 10.34 8.01 -3.74
N VAL A 536 10.40 6.72 -3.44
CA VAL A 536 9.25 5.82 -3.51
C VAL A 536 8.28 6.16 -2.38
N ALA A 537 6.99 6.26 -2.71
CA ALA A 537 5.92 6.52 -1.76
C ALA A 537 4.61 5.85 -2.21
N VAL A 538 3.82 5.41 -1.24
CA VAL A 538 2.47 4.92 -1.46
C VAL A 538 1.49 6.09 -1.32
N GLN A 539 0.53 6.25 -2.23
CA GLN A 539 -0.51 7.29 -2.19
C GLN A 539 -1.90 6.69 -2.44
N VAL A 540 -2.95 7.21 -1.79
CA VAL A 540 -4.34 6.76 -1.99
C VAL A 540 -5.12 7.69 -2.90
N VAL A 541 -5.90 7.11 -3.82
CA VAL A 541 -6.91 7.82 -4.62
C VAL A 541 -8.20 7.00 -4.59
N TYR A 542 -9.31 7.64 -4.23
CA TYR A 542 -10.60 6.97 -4.04
C TYR A 542 -11.39 6.92 -5.35
N ASN A 543 -12.27 5.92 -5.48
CA ASN A 543 -13.17 5.77 -6.62
C ASN A 543 -14.02 7.03 -6.79
N GLY A 544 -14.16 7.49 -8.03
CA GLY A 544 -14.94 8.67 -8.39
C GLY A 544 -14.17 9.63 -9.30
N PRO A 545 -14.66 10.87 -9.44
CA PRO A 545 -14.23 11.78 -10.52
C PRO A 545 -12.74 12.12 -10.53
N ILE A 546 -12.07 12.16 -9.37
CA ILE A 546 -10.62 12.39 -9.31
C ILE A 546 -9.86 11.20 -9.88
N LEU A 547 -10.24 9.97 -9.51
CA LEU A 547 -9.62 8.76 -10.06
C LEU A 547 -9.88 8.67 -11.56
N ASP A 548 -11.12 8.88 -12.01
CA ASP A 548 -11.46 8.88 -13.44
C ASP A 548 -10.61 9.89 -14.22
N LYS A 549 -10.45 11.09 -13.66
CA LYS A 549 -9.61 12.13 -14.27
C LYS A 549 -8.14 11.73 -14.28
N LEU A 550 -7.61 11.19 -13.19
CA LEU A 550 -6.24 10.69 -13.11
C LEU A 550 -5.96 9.59 -14.14
N LEU A 551 -6.88 8.65 -14.30
CA LEU A 551 -6.78 7.57 -15.29
C LEU A 551 -6.87 8.11 -16.72
N SER A 552 -7.70 9.13 -16.98
CA SER A 552 -7.74 9.79 -18.31
C SER A 552 -6.41 10.45 -18.70
N LEU A 553 -5.55 10.74 -17.73
CA LEU A 553 -4.21 11.28 -17.93
C LEU A 553 -3.11 10.20 -17.99
N GLY A 554 -3.49 8.91 -17.96
CA GLY A 554 -2.57 7.78 -17.96
C GLY A 554 -2.12 7.30 -16.58
N GLY A 555 -2.68 7.84 -15.49
CA GLY A 555 -2.29 7.50 -14.12
C GLY A 555 -1.06 8.25 -13.61
N PRO A 556 -0.58 7.93 -12.39
CA PRO A 556 0.46 8.73 -11.74
C PRO A 556 1.87 8.56 -12.34
N ASN A 557 2.23 7.36 -12.79
CA ASN A 557 3.60 7.09 -13.26
C ASN A 557 3.99 7.92 -14.50
N PRO A 558 3.15 8.05 -15.56
CA PRO A 558 3.46 8.91 -16.70
C PRO A 558 3.48 10.41 -16.37
N LEU A 559 2.67 10.85 -15.41
CA LEU A 559 2.60 12.26 -15.00
C LEU A 559 3.87 12.72 -14.27
N GLY A 560 4.49 11.82 -13.49
CA GLY A 560 5.69 12.08 -12.70
C GLY A 560 5.50 13.17 -11.62
N GLY A 561 6.56 13.46 -10.86
CA GLY A 561 6.51 14.40 -9.73
C GLY A 561 6.05 13.74 -8.42
N VAL A 562 5.95 14.53 -7.36
CA VAL A 562 5.57 14.08 -6.02
C VAL A 562 4.06 14.09 -5.88
N PHE A 563 3.47 12.91 -5.81
CA PHE A 563 2.03 12.71 -5.58
C PHE A 563 1.67 12.85 -4.11
N SER A 564 0.54 13.49 -3.83
CA SER A 564 -0.12 13.44 -2.53
C SER A 564 -1.24 12.40 -2.51
N ASP A 565 -1.67 12.03 -1.31
CA ASP A 565 -2.97 11.41 -1.11
C ASP A 565 -4.09 12.34 -1.63
N GLN A 566 -5.23 11.73 -1.98
CA GLN A 566 -6.48 12.45 -2.14
C GLN A 566 -6.95 12.97 -0.78
N VAL A 567 -7.05 14.29 -0.65
CA VAL A 567 -7.43 14.96 0.59
C VAL A 567 -8.56 15.96 0.34
N PRO A 568 -9.35 16.33 1.37
CA PRO A 568 -10.31 17.42 1.27
C PRO A 568 -9.65 18.74 0.85
N THR A 569 -10.38 19.57 0.12
CA THR A 569 -10.01 20.98 -0.13
C THR A 569 -10.02 21.79 1.18
N LYS A 570 -9.39 22.97 1.18
CA LYS A 570 -9.27 23.83 2.37
C LYS A 570 -10.62 24.28 2.93
N ASP A 571 -11.62 24.43 2.07
CA ASP A 571 -13.00 24.75 2.45
C ASP A 571 -13.85 23.52 2.84
N GLY A 572 -13.30 22.31 2.71
CA GLY A 572 -13.97 21.03 3.00
C GLY A 572 -15.09 20.64 2.03
N LYS A 573 -15.29 21.36 0.92
CA LYS A 573 -16.41 21.12 -0.01
C LYS A 573 -16.04 20.29 -1.23
N GLY A 574 -14.75 20.05 -1.44
CA GLY A 574 -14.21 19.31 -2.57
C GLY A 574 -13.11 18.36 -2.13
N GLN A 575 -12.46 17.77 -3.13
CA GLN A 575 -11.34 16.85 -2.96
C GLN A 575 -10.22 17.26 -3.91
N VAL A 576 -8.97 16.96 -3.55
CA VAL A 576 -7.81 17.29 -4.38
C VAL A 576 -6.72 16.23 -4.27
N VAL A 577 -6.09 15.93 -5.41
CA VAL A 577 -4.78 15.28 -5.49
C VAL A 577 -3.79 16.31 -6.03
N ARG A 578 -2.64 16.46 -5.38
CA ARG A 578 -1.57 17.35 -5.79
C ARG A 578 -0.39 16.54 -6.34
N ILE A 579 0.19 17.06 -7.41
CA ILE A 579 1.36 16.51 -8.08
C ILE A 579 2.38 17.64 -8.18
N ALA A 580 3.33 17.65 -7.25
CA ALA A 580 4.35 18.69 -7.19
C ALA A 580 5.54 18.35 -8.09
N LYS A 581 6.00 19.29 -8.91
CA LYS A 581 7.19 19.12 -9.76
C LYS A 581 8.30 20.04 -9.28
N PRO A 582 9.39 19.53 -8.67
CA PRO A 582 10.41 20.36 -8.02
C PRO A 582 11.59 20.74 -8.90
N THR A 583 11.73 20.20 -10.11
CA THR A 583 12.77 20.66 -11.05
C THR A 583 12.45 22.05 -11.57
N SER A 584 13.46 22.94 -11.61
CA SER A 584 13.38 24.27 -12.21
C SER A 584 12.89 24.19 -13.66
N GLY A 585 11.57 24.35 -13.86
CA GLY A 585 10.90 24.22 -15.16
C GLY A 585 9.67 23.32 -15.17
N GLY A 586 9.48 22.46 -14.15
CA GLY A 586 8.28 21.65 -13.97
C GLY A 586 7.17 22.44 -13.30
N GLN A 587 5.96 22.40 -13.87
CA GLN A 587 4.80 23.09 -13.30
C GLN A 587 3.96 22.13 -12.45
N ASN A 588 3.43 22.62 -11.32
CA ASN A 588 2.56 21.83 -10.46
C ASN A 588 1.28 21.44 -11.22
N LEU A 589 0.76 20.25 -10.90
CA LEU A 589 -0.52 19.77 -11.37
C LEU A 589 -1.40 19.45 -10.17
N TYR A 590 -2.65 19.89 -10.23
CA TYR A 590 -3.69 19.55 -9.26
C TYR A 590 -4.83 18.89 -10.00
N ILE A 591 -5.40 17.84 -9.44
CA ILE A 591 -6.69 17.28 -9.88
C ILE A 591 -7.67 17.59 -8.77
N MET A 592 -8.59 18.52 -9.03
CA MET A 592 -9.54 19.00 -8.03
C MET A 592 -10.96 18.68 -8.46
N TRP A 593 -11.77 18.21 -7.52
CA TRP A 593 -13.19 17.96 -7.72
C TRP A 593 -14.04 18.76 -6.73
N SER A 594 -15.16 19.28 -7.21
CA SER A 594 -16.26 19.78 -6.36
C SER A 594 -17.61 19.26 -6.86
N PRO A 595 -18.64 19.17 -5.99
CA PRO A 595 -19.99 18.81 -6.40
C PRO A 595 -20.57 19.73 -7.48
N SER A 596 -20.21 21.02 -7.45
CA SER A 596 -20.75 22.04 -8.37
C SER A 596 -20.05 22.09 -9.72
N THR A 597 -18.79 21.67 -9.81
CA THR A 597 -17.98 21.86 -11.01
C THR A 597 -17.49 20.55 -11.64
N GLY A 598 -17.46 19.44 -10.90
CA GLY A 598 -16.82 18.21 -11.37
C GLY A 598 -15.30 18.26 -11.21
N ALA A 599 -14.61 17.27 -11.80
CA ALA A 599 -13.16 17.10 -11.67
C ALA A 599 -12.42 17.78 -12.80
N HIS A 600 -11.48 18.67 -12.45
CA HIS A 600 -10.66 19.42 -13.40
C HIS A 600 -9.19 19.39 -13.02
N ILE A 601 -8.34 19.44 -14.03
CA ILE A 601 -6.92 19.67 -13.83
C ILE A 601 -6.65 21.16 -13.65
N ILE A 602 -5.72 21.52 -12.79
CA ILE A 602 -5.13 22.86 -12.72
C ILE A 602 -3.63 22.68 -12.96
N TYR A 603 -3.11 23.36 -13.97
CA TYR A 603 -1.74 23.16 -14.43
C TYR A 603 -1.07 24.48 -14.74
N GLY A 604 0.23 24.51 -14.58
CA GLY A 604 1.04 25.58 -15.13
C GLY A 604 1.13 26.83 -14.30
N THR A 605 1.76 27.86 -14.88
CA THR A 605 1.85 29.20 -14.29
C THR A 605 0.46 29.80 -13.98
N VAL A 606 -0.55 29.44 -14.78
CA VAL A 606 -1.96 29.75 -14.51
C VAL A 606 -2.41 29.13 -13.19
N GLY A 607 -2.12 27.85 -12.98
CA GLY A 607 -2.42 27.13 -11.75
C GLY A 607 -1.62 27.60 -10.53
N ASP A 608 -0.35 27.93 -10.71
CA ASP A 608 0.51 28.44 -9.64
C ASP A 608 0.01 29.82 -9.14
N LEU A 609 -0.46 30.70 -10.05
CA LEU A 609 -1.11 31.94 -9.66
C LEU A 609 -2.41 31.68 -8.88
N TRP A 610 -3.27 30.80 -9.39
CA TRP A 610 -4.51 30.46 -8.70
C TRP A 610 -4.24 29.93 -7.29
N THR A 611 -3.25 29.04 -7.15
CA THR A 611 -2.83 28.46 -5.86
C THR A 611 -2.30 29.55 -4.91
N SER A 612 -1.42 30.43 -5.39
CA SER A 612 -0.85 31.51 -4.58
C SER A 612 -1.87 32.60 -4.20
N SER A 613 -2.96 32.71 -4.96
CA SER A 613 -4.09 33.61 -4.68
C SER A 613 -5.12 33.03 -3.68
N GLY A 614 -4.80 31.91 -3.02
CA GLY A 614 -5.69 31.26 -2.06
C GLY A 614 -6.48 30.08 -2.61
N ALA A 615 -6.20 29.63 -3.83
CA ALA A 615 -6.83 28.47 -4.46
C ALA A 615 -8.37 28.57 -4.48
N GLU A 616 -9.09 27.51 -4.13
CA GLU A 616 -10.55 27.44 -4.10
C GLU A 616 -11.19 28.38 -3.08
N THR A 617 -10.44 28.81 -2.05
CA THR A 617 -10.85 29.83 -1.08
C THR A 617 -10.53 31.26 -1.52
N GLY A 618 -9.79 31.41 -2.62
CA GLY A 618 -9.37 32.68 -3.19
C GLY A 618 -10.44 33.34 -4.06
N PRO A 619 -10.09 34.45 -4.74
CA PRO A 619 -11.04 35.28 -5.49
C PRO A 619 -11.64 34.59 -6.72
N TYR A 620 -11.04 33.50 -7.20
CA TYR A 620 -11.51 32.78 -8.40
C TYR A 620 -12.47 31.63 -8.07
N GLY A 621 -12.33 31.01 -6.90
CA GLY A 621 -13.06 29.78 -6.55
C GLY A 621 -12.58 28.53 -7.31
N TYR A 622 -13.46 27.54 -7.42
CA TYR A 622 -13.19 26.25 -8.10
C TYR A 622 -13.02 26.39 -9.62
N PRO A 623 -12.22 25.53 -10.27
CA PRO A 623 -12.14 25.46 -11.73
C PRO A 623 -13.47 24.99 -12.34
N LEU A 624 -13.85 25.56 -13.48
CA LEU A 624 -15.02 25.18 -14.28
C LEU A 624 -14.66 24.34 -15.52
N ALA A 625 -13.37 24.33 -15.88
CA ALA A 625 -12.84 23.60 -17.01
C ALA A 625 -11.35 23.32 -16.79
N ASP A 626 -10.83 22.34 -17.52
CA ASP A 626 -9.38 22.17 -17.66
C ASP A 626 -8.76 23.39 -18.39
N PRO A 627 -7.43 23.58 -18.34
CA PRO A 627 -6.77 24.59 -19.14
C PRO A 627 -7.00 24.34 -20.62
N LEU A 628 -7.47 25.36 -21.33
CA LEU A 628 -7.79 25.30 -22.76
C LEU A 628 -6.85 26.22 -23.55
N PRO A 629 -6.39 25.79 -24.73
CA PRO A 629 -5.74 26.70 -25.66
C PRO A 629 -6.75 27.71 -26.22
N TYR A 630 -6.29 28.92 -26.51
CA TYR A 630 -7.05 29.90 -27.27
C TYR A 630 -6.30 30.31 -28.54
N GLY A 631 -6.93 30.06 -29.69
CA GLY A 631 -6.33 30.29 -31.00
C GLY A 631 -5.05 29.47 -31.22
N THR A 632 -4.17 29.96 -32.10
CA THR A 632 -2.90 29.30 -32.46
C THR A 632 -1.67 29.96 -31.84
N ALA A 633 -1.83 31.04 -31.10
CA ALA A 633 -0.73 31.85 -30.57
C ALA A 633 -0.03 31.24 -29.34
N GLY A 634 -0.44 30.05 -28.87
CA GLY A 634 0.09 29.47 -27.64
C GLY A 634 -0.48 30.10 -26.36
N ILE A 635 -1.61 30.80 -26.47
CA ILE A 635 -2.38 31.29 -25.32
C ILE A 635 -3.05 30.11 -24.65
N VAL A 636 -2.96 30.04 -23.32
CA VAL A 636 -3.66 29.05 -22.50
C VAL A 636 -4.45 29.78 -21.44
N TYR A 637 -5.68 29.36 -21.19
CA TYR A 637 -6.48 29.95 -20.13
C TYR A 637 -7.20 28.89 -19.32
N GLN A 638 -7.53 29.25 -18.08
CA GLN A 638 -8.40 28.45 -17.24
C GLN A 638 -9.51 29.31 -16.66
N ARG A 639 -10.73 28.75 -16.68
CA ARG A 639 -11.93 29.40 -16.16
C ARG A 639 -12.30 28.82 -14.81
N TYR A 640 -12.68 29.71 -13.90
CA TYR A 640 -13.08 29.42 -12.54
C TYR A 640 -14.46 30.04 -12.27
N VAL A 641 -15.09 29.65 -11.16
CA VAL A 641 -16.44 30.10 -10.79
C VAL A 641 -16.58 31.63 -10.81
N SER A 642 -15.58 32.35 -10.30
CA SER A 642 -15.59 33.81 -10.12
C SER A 642 -14.47 34.54 -10.86
N GLY A 643 -13.83 33.89 -11.85
CA GLY A 643 -12.79 34.53 -12.64
C GLY A 643 -12.20 33.66 -13.74
N SER A 644 -11.27 34.25 -14.50
CA SER A 644 -10.50 33.58 -15.54
C SER A 644 -9.05 34.05 -15.50
N ILE A 645 -8.12 33.12 -15.67
CA ILE A 645 -6.68 33.41 -15.70
C ILE A 645 -6.14 32.94 -17.05
N TYR A 646 -5.40 33.81 -17.72
CA TYR A 646 -4.81 33.61 -19.03
C TYR A 646 -3.29 33.68 -18.93
N TYR A 647 -2.60 32.77 -19.59
CA TYR A 647 -1.23 32.96 -20.00
C TYR A 647 -1.23 33.47 -21.44
N VAL A 648 -0.80 34.71 -21.63
CA VAL A 648 -0.68 35.35 -22.94
C VAL A 648 0.81 35.47 -23.28
N PRO A 649 1.30 34.89 -24.40
CA PRO A 649 2.70 34.99 -24.79
C PRO A 649 3.20 36.44 -24.82
N ASN A 650 4.42 36.68 -24.37
CA ASN A 650 5.08 38.01 -24.23
C ASN A 650 4.42 38.98 -23.24
N SER A 651 3.15 38.78 -22.90
CA SER A 651 2.42 39.58 -21.91
C SER A 651 2.48 38.96 -20.51
N GLY A 652 2.62 37.63 -20.41
CA GLY A 652 2.59 36.90 -19.15
C GLY A 652 1.15 36.60 -18.69
N ILE A 653 0.96 36.48 -17.38
CA ILE A 653 -0.35 36.15 -16.81
C ILE A 653 -1.29 37.36 -16.82
N ARG A 654 -2.56 37.14 -17.19
CA ARG A 654 -3.63 38.13 -17.16
C ARG A 654 -4.85 37.58 -16.46
N GLN A 655 -5.43 38.37 -15.57
CA GLN A 655 -6.54 37.96 -14.71
C GLN A 655 -7.79 38.77 -15.02
N VAL A 656 -8.93 38.09 -15.10
CA VAL A 656 -10.25 38.74 -15.21
C VAL A 656 -11.09 38.25 -14.05
N THR A 657 -11.48 39.15 -13.14
CA THR A 657 -12.22 38.78 -11.92
C THR A 657 -13.41 39.73 -11.66
N GLY A 658 -14.22 39.40 -10.66
CA GLY A 658 -15.25 40.30 -10.15
C GLY A 658 -16.33 40.67 -11.17
N GLU A 659 -16.78 41.92 -11.11
CA GLU A 659 -17.88 42.41 -11.95
C GLU A 659 -17.47 42.58 -13.43
N ILE A 660 -16.18 42.87 -13.71
CA ILE A 660 -15.68 42.87 -15.09
C ILE A 660 -15.71 41.45 -15.67
N HIS A 661 -15.38 40.41 -14.89
CA HIS A 661 -15.50 39.02 -15.34
C HIS A 661 -16.93 38.63 -15.66
N LYS A 662 -17.90 38.98 -14.80
CA LYS A 662 -19.33 38.77 -15.08
C LYS A 662 -19.77 39.45 -16.37
N LYS A 663 -19.31 40.69 -16.61
CA LYS A 663 -19.64 41.40 -17.84
C LYS A 663 -18.95 40.78 -19.05
N PHE A 664 -17.68 40.40 -18.95
CA PHE A 664 -16.92 39.69 -19.98
C PHE A 664 -17.59 38.37 -20.37
N ALA A 665 -18.09 37.62 -19.38
CA ALA A 665 -18.91 36.43 -19.60
C ALA A 665 -20.20 36.75 -20.38
N ALA A 666 -20.93 37.77 -19.95
CA ALA A 666 -22.20 38.18 -20.56
C ALA A 666 -22.06 38.66 -22.01
N VAL A 667 -20.87 39.09 -22.43
CA VAL A 667 -20.58 39.49 -23.81
C VAL A 667 -19.88 38.40 -24.63
N GLY A 668 -19.85 37.16 -24.15
CA GLY A 668 -19.35 36.01 -24.89
C GLY A 668 -17.86 35.73 -24.73
N PHE A 669 -17.25 36.19 -23.63
CA PHE A 669 -15.83 35.99 -23.31
C PHE A 669 -14.90 36.34 -24.49
N GLU A 670 -13.97 35.46 -24.84
CA GLU A 670 -12.95 35.69 -25.86
C GLU A 670 -13.57 35.82 -27.26
N ALA A 671 -14.71 35.17 -27.52
CA ALA A 671 -15.42 35.36 -28.77
C ALA A 671 -15.88 36.82 -28.94
N GLY A 672 -16.34 37.45 -27.84
CA GLY A 672 -16.79 38.84 -27.82
C GLY A 672 -15.68 39.88 -27.76
N MET A 673 -14.76 39.75 -26.79
CA MET A 673 -13.75 40.77 -26.50
C MET A 673 -12.31 40.37 -26.87
N GLY A 674 -12.07 39.12 -27.26
CA GLY A 674 -10.71 38.55 -27.35
C GLY A 674 -10.09 38.33 -25.97
N VAL A 675 -8.78 38.07 -25.92
CA VAL A 675 -8.08 37.81 -24.65
C VAL A 675 -7.72 39.12 -23.92
N PRO A 676 -7.60 39.09 -22.58
CA PRO A 676 -7.14 40.26 -21.83
C PRO A 676 -5.68 40.59 -22.15
N LEU A 677 -5.39 41.88 -22.33
CA LEU A 677 -4.06 42.43 -22.57
C LEU A 677 -3.49 43.11 -21.33
N THR A 678 -4.35 43.52 -20.39
CA THR A 678 -3.99 44.12 -19.10
C THR A 678 -4.72 43.41 -17.96
N ASP A 679 -4.20 43.51 -16.75
CA ASP A 679 -5.02 43.27 -15.55
C ASP A 679 -6.00 44.44 -15.34
N GLU A 680 -6.95 44.26 -14.44
CA GLU A 680 -7.87 45.32 -14.03
C GLU A 680 -7.10 46.48 -13.39
N THR A 681 -7.32 47.68 -13.90
CA THR A 681 -6.72 48.92 -13.38
C THR A 681 -7.81 49.80 -12.80
N LYS A 682 -7.67 50.17 -11.52
CA LYS A 682 -8.53 51.16 -10.87
C LYS A 682 -8.07 52.57 -11.25
N LEU A 683 -8.95 53.31 -11.93
CA LEU A 683 -8.87 54.77 -12.10
C LEU A 683 -9.77 55.46 -11.06
N ASP A 684 -9.82 56.79 -11.06
CA ASP A 684 -10.57 57.55 -10.05
C ASP A 684 -12.08 57.21 -10.05
N TYR A 685 -12.68 57.00 -11.23
CA TYR A 685 -14.13 56.76 -11.35
C TYR A 685 -14.52 55.46 -12.06
N VAL A 686 -13.54 54.69 -12.56
CA VAL A 686 -13.80 53.43 -13.26
C VAL A 686 -12.75 52.38 -12.93
N TRP A 687 -13.15 51.12 -12.96
CA TRP A 687 -12.26 49.98 -13.10
C TRP A 687 -12.21 49.60 -14.57
N ARG A 688 -11.01 49.58 -15.15
CA ARG A 688 -10.79 49.34 -16.57
C ARG A 688 -10.01 48.06 -16.78
N GLN A 689 -10.41 47.30 -17.79
CA GLN A 689 -9.59 46.24 -18.35
C GLN A 689 -9.56 46.30 -19.87
N THR A 690 -8.39 46.06 -20.46
CA THR A 690 -8.19 46.08 -21.92
C THR A 690 -8.08 44.65 -22.45
N PHE A 691 -8.75 44.40 -23.58
CA PHE A 691 -8.80 43.14 -24.32
C PHE A 691 -8.43 43.40 -25.79
N GLU A 692 -8.17 42.33 -26.55
CA GLU A 692 -7.78 42.46 -27.98
C GLU A 692 -8.80 43.25 -28.83
N LYS A 693 -10.10 43.12 -28.54
CA LYS A 693 -11.18 43.77 -29.29
C LYS A 693 -11.73 45.04 -28.61
N GLY A 694 -11.04 45.56 -27.59
CA GLY A 694 -11.41 46.82 -26.93
C GLY A 694 -11.39 46.74 -25.41
N ARG A 695 -12.05 47.68 -24.75
CA ARG A 695 -12.02 47.85 -23.29
C ARG A 695 -13.36 47.54 -22.63
N ILE A 696 -13.30 47.14 -21.36
CA ILE A 696 -14.44 47.13 -20.45
C ILE A 696 -14.11 48.08 -19.31
N ASP A 697 -14.96 49.09 -19.10
CA ASP A 697 -14.94 49.95 -17.93
C ASP A 697 -16.18 49.69 -17.10
N LYS A 698 -16.00 49.42 -15.81
CA LYS A 698 -17.07 49.49 -14.81
C LYS A 698 -16.93 50.80 -14.06
N ASN A 699 -17.97 51.61 -14.04
CA ASN A 699 -17.94 52.87 -13.30
C ASN A 699 -18.28 52.71 -11.81
N THR A 700 -18.00 53.73 -11.00
CA THR A 700 -18.30 53.78 -9.56
C THR A 700 -19.78 53.76 -9.22
N VAL A 701 -20.67 54.01 -10.19
CA VAL A 701 -22.14 53.92 -10.03
C VAL A 701 -22.71 52.58 -10.52
N GLY A 702 -21.87 51.64 -10.97
CA GLY A 702 -22.24 50.27 -11.36
C GLY A 702 -22.57 50.02 -12.84
N ALA A 703 -22.52 51.03 -13.71
CA ALA A 703 -22.73 50.86 -15.15
C ALA A 703 -21.44 50.49 -15.90
N PHE A 704 -21.59 49.96 -17.12
CA PHE A 704 -20.48 49.47 -17.94
C PHE A 704 -20.40 50.16 -19.30
N THR A 705 -19.18 50.47 -19.74
CA THR A 705 -18.85 50.78 -21.13
C THR A 705 -18.04 49.62 -21.71
N VAL A 706 -18.41 49.10 -22.88
CA VAL A 706 -17.88 47.82 -23.41
C VAL A 706 -17.45 47.95 -24.87
N ALA A 707 -16.43 47.18 -25.26
CA ALA A 707 -15.94 46.99 -26.63
C ALA A 707 -15.55 48.29 -27.36
N TYR A 708 -15.15 49.31 -26.60
CA TYR A 708 -14.68 50.58 -27.13
C TYR A 708 -13.14 50.61 -27.18
N SER A 709 -12.59 51.33 -28.15
CA SER A 709 -11.14 51.41 -28.38
C SER A 709 -10.70 52.85 -28.56
N THR A 710 -9.43 53.14 -28.26
CA THR A 710 -8.85 54.45 -28.59
C THR A 710 -8.70 54.62 -30.09
N VAL A 711 -8.93 55.83 -30.59
CA VAL A 711 -8.75 56.18 -31.99
C VAL A 711 -7.62 57.17 -32.15
N THR A 712 -6.81 56.95 -33.18
CA THR A 712 -5.75 57.88 -33.57
C THR A 712 -6.36 59.13 -34.19
N ILE A 713 -6.18 60.27 -33.55
CA ILE A 713 -6.49 61.59 -34.10
C ILE A 713 -5.20 62.22 -34.66
N PRO A 714 -5.19 62.65 -35.93
CA PRO A 714 -4.05 63.35 -36.53
C PRO A 714 -3.72 64.64 -35.78
N HIS A 715 -2.44 65.02 -35.79
CA HIS A 715 -1.99 66.30 -35.24
C HIS A 715 -2.47 67.46 -36.13
N ARG A 716 -3.64 68.00 -35.83
CA ARG A 716 -4.28 69.10 -36.57
C ARG A 716 -5.25 69.88 -35.67
N ALA A 717 -5.71 71.02 -36.16
CA ALA A 717 -6.83 71.71 -35.52
C ALA A 717 -8.16 71.04 -35.81
N ILE A 718 -9.00 71.02 -34.79
CA ILE A 718 -10.32 70.42 -34.85
C ILE A 718 -11.38 71.23 -34.10
N GLN A 719 -12.64 70.96 -34.43
CA GLN A 719 -13.81 71.31 -33.62
C GLN A 719 -14.53 70.03 -33.19
N PHE A 720 -15.11 70.05 -32.00
CA PHE A 720 -15.95 68.95 -31.50
C PHE A 720 -17.41 69.33 -31.66
N LYS A 721 -18.15 68.59 -32.47
CA LYS A 721 -19.59 68.78 -32.66
C LYS A 721 -20.36 67.68 -31.95
N GLY A 722 -21.25 68.06 -31.03
CA GLY A 722 -22.12 67.13 -30.32
C GLY A 722 -23.08 66.44 -31.30
N VAL A 723 -23.18 65.12 -31.20
CA VAL A 723 -24.02 64.29 -32.08
C VAL A 723 -25.50 64.64 -31.89
N GLN A 724 -25.96 64.73 -30.64
CA GLN A 724 -27.34 65.10 -30.33
C GLN A 724 -27.62 66.60 -30.49
N SER A 725 -26.71 67.47 -30.04
CA SER A 725 -26.96 68.91 -30.03
C SER A 725 -26.77 69.56 -31.40
N GLY A 726 -25.97 68.96 -32.29
CA GLY A 726 -25.55 69.57 -33.55
C GLY A 726 -24.66 70.81 -33.39
N ARG A 727 -24.17 71.09 -32.18
CA ARG A 727 -23.41 72.29 -31.81
C ARG A 727 -21.97 71.98 -31.46
N CYS A 728 -21.11 72.97 -31.63
CA CYS A 728 -19.68 72.85 -31.39
C CYS A 728 -19.31 73.24 -29.95
N VAL A 729 -18.29 72.59 -29.40
CA VAL A 729 -17.70 72.97 -28.10
C VAL A 729 -16.91 74.26 -28.27
N GLN A 730 -17.17 75.23 -27.40
CA GLN A 730 -16.51 76.54 -27.34
C GLN A 730 -15.98 76.80 -25.93
N MET A 731 -14.86 77.51 -25.80
CA MET A 731 -14.48 78.10 -24.52
C MET A 731 -15.22 79.43 -24.31
N ALA A 732 -15.92 79.59 -23.18
CA ALA A 732 -16.73 80.79 -22.89
C ALA A 732 -15.91 82.07 -22.63
N GLY A 733 -14.58 81.94 -22.48
CA GLY A 733 -13.65 83.04 -22.27
C GLY A 733 -12.20 82.59 -22.44
N THR A 734 -11.25 83.52 -22.32
CA THR A 734 -9.82 83.25 -22.55
C THR A 734 -9.01 83.07 -21.26
N GLN A 735 -9.59 83.35 -20.09
CA GLN A 735 -8.96 83.19 -18.78
C GLN A 735 -8.82 81.72 -18.36
N ILE A 736 -7.88 81.43 -17.46
CA ILE A 736 -7.80 80.14 -16.77
C ILE A 736 -9.12 79.92 -16.01
N GLY A 737 -9.66 78.71 -16.06
CA GLY A 737 -10.93 78.39 -15.40
C GLY A 737 -12.19 78.73 -16.20
N ALA A 738 -12.08 79.33 -17.39
CA ALA A 738 -13.24 79.52 -18.27
C ALA A 738 -13.85 78.15 -18.65
N ALA A 739 -15.17 78.02 -18.54
CA ALA A 739 -15.88 76.78 -18.84
C ALA A 739 -16.06 76.56 -20.34
N ALA A 740 -16.16 75.30 -20.73
CA ALA A 740 -16.60 74.91 -22.07
C ALA A 740 -18.14 74.94 -22.16
N GLU A 741 -18.66 75.44 -23.28
CA GLU A 741 -20.10 75.52 -23.57
C GLU A 741 -20.40 75.06 -25.01
N LEU A 742 -21.66 74.71 -25.26
CA LEU A 742 -22.17 74.48 -26.61
C LEU A 742 -22.47 75.82 -27.29
N ARG A 743 -22.05 75.94 -28.55
CA ARG A 743 -22.40 77.05 -29.43
C ARG A 743 -22.66 76.58 -30.85
N ASP A 744 -23.48 77.30 -31.61
CA ASP A 744 -23.61 77.06 -33.05
C ASP A 744 -22.22 77.05 -33.70
N CYS A 745 -21.97 76.04 -34.52
CA CYS A 745 -20.66 75.80 -35.11
C CYS A 745 -20.26 76.97 -36.04
N SER A 746 -19.09 77.55 -35.80
CA SER A 746 -18.48 78.62 -36.59
C SER A 746 -16.98 78.41 -36.68
N SER A 747 -16.25 79.15 -37.53
CA SER A 747 -14.78 79.09 -37.58
C SER A 747 -14.07 79.93 -36.51
N ALA A 748 -14.79 80.38 -35.47
CA ALA A 748 -14.21 81.20 -34.42
C ALA A 748 -13.07 80.46 -33.69
N PRO A 749 -11.90 81.10 -33.44
CA PRO A 749 -10.78 80.47 -32.72
C PRO A 749 -11.15 79.90 -31.35
N SER A 750 -12.21 80.43 -30.72
CA SER A 750 -12.77 79.96 -29.45
C SER A 750 -13.34 78.53 -29.51
N GLN A 751 -13.68 78.05 -30.72
CA GLN A 751 -14.22 76.72 -31.01
C GLN A 751 -13.17 75.76 -31.61
N VAL A 752 -11.92 76.20 -31.78
CA VAL A 752 -10.88 75.44 -32.47
C VAL A 752 -9.80 74.99 -31.49
N PHE A 753 -9.50 73.69 -31.48
CA PHE A 753 -8.51 73.07 -30.61
C PHE A 753 -7.41 72.40 -31.44
N ASP A 754 -6.16 72.76 -31.20
CA ASP A 754 -5.00 72.05 -31.73
C ASP A 754 -4.81 70.74 -30.96
N VAL A 755 -4.83 69.61 -31.68
CA VAL A 755 -4.60 68.27 -31.13
C VAL A 755 -3.10 67.98 -31.11
N ILE A 756 -2.52 67.92 -29.92
CA ILE A 756 -1.09 67.69 -29.72
C ILE A 756 -0.88 66.27 -29.14
N SER A 757 -0.28 65.38 -29.93
CA SER A 757 -0.02 63.98 -29.52
C SER A 757 1.04 63.90 -28.41
N ARG A 758 0.84 62.96 -27.47
CA ARG A 758 1.73 62.67 -26.33
C ARG A 758 2.23 61.22 -26.26
N SER A 759 1.94 60.39 -27.28
CA SER A 759 2.05 58.91 -27.36
C SER A 759 0.79 58.16 -26.90
N ASP A 760 0.66 56.89 -27.30
CA ASP A 760 -0.42 55.96 -26.92
C ASP A 760 -1.85 56.47 -27.11
N ASN A 761 -2.10 57.19 -28.21
CA ASN A 761 -3.39 57.84 -28.52
C ASN A 761 -3.87 58.79 -27.39
N LYS A 762 -2.93 59.42 -26.68
CA LYS A 762 -3.20 60.48 -25.71
C LYS A 762 -2.86 61.85 -26.29
N TYR A 763 -3.73 62.81 -26.04
CA TYR A 763 -3.68 64.13 -26.66
C TYR A 763 -3.82 65.25 -25.64
N VAL A 764 -3.05 66.32 -25.84
CA VAL A 764 -3.34 67.63 -25.27
C VAL A 764 -4.20 68.40 -26.29
N LEU A 765 -5.26 69.06 -25.82
CA LEU A 765 -6.16 69.84 -26.66
C LEU A 765 -5.98 71.32 -26.31
N LYS A 766 -5.34 72.10 -27.19
CA LYS A 766 -5.03 73.51 -26.96
C LYS A 766 -5.98 74.42 -27.72
N ASN A 767 -6.76 75.24 -27.03
CA ASN A 767 -7.66 76.19 -27.68
C ASN A 767 -6.87 77.31 -28.39
N ARG A 768 -7.25 77.61 -29.64
CA ARG A 768 -6.52 78.59 -30.47
C ARG A 768 -6.72 80.04 -30.06
N GLU A 769 -7.84 80.39 -29.44
CA GLU A 769 -8.08 81.76 -28.96
C GLU A 769 -7.32 82.06 -27.67
N SER A 770 -7.44 81.16 -26.68
CA SER A 770 -6.89 81.39 -25.34
C SER A 770 -5.43 80.98 -25.19
N GLY A 771 -4.94 80.13 -26.10
CA GLY A 771 -3.63 79.47 -26.01
C GLY A 771 -3.52 78.48 -24.83
N LYS A 772 -4.63 78.13 -24.18
CA LYS A 772 -4.70 77.27 -22.99
C LYS A 772 -5.18 75.88 -23.35
N CYS A 773 -4.90 74.91 -22.49
CA CYS A 773 -5.20 73.51 -22.72
C CYS A 773 -6.45 73.07 -21.97
N LEU A 774 -7.23 72.21 -22.61
CA LEU A 774 -8.45 71.64 -22.06
C LEU A 774 -8.12 70.75 -20.85
N VAL A 775 -8.84 70.97 -19.75
CA VAL A 775 -8.72 70.21 -18.50
C VAL A 775 -10.11 69.96 -17.92
N HIS A 776 -10.24 69.02 -16.99
CA HIS A 776 -11.34 69.10 -16.03
C HIS A 776 -10.86 69.88 -14.79
N LEU A 777 -11.76 70.57 -14.11
CA LEU A 777 -11.51 71.11 -12.78
C LEU A 777 -12.41 70.39 -11.78
N GLY A 778 -11.80 69.87 -10.71
CA GLY A 778 -12.55 69.26 -9.61
C GLY A 778 -13.50 70.27 -8.98
N SER A 779 -14.79 69.94 -8.94
CA SER A 779 -15.82 70.72 -8.27
C SER A 779 -16.30 69.99 -7.01
N ALA A 780 -16.68 70.75 -5.98
CA ALA A 780 -17.40 70.21 -4.82
C ALA A 780 -18.80 69.68 -5.19
N GLU A 781 -19.30 70.07 -6.37
CA GLU A 781 -20.53 69.60 -6.97
C GLU A 781 -20.23 68.46 -7.95
N ALA A 782 -20.94 67.34 -7.84
CA ALA A 782 -20.93 66.32 -8.88
C ALA A 782 -21.66 66.85 -10.14
N PRO A 783 -21.16 66.61 -11.37
CA PRO A 783 -19.82 66.16 -11.78
C PRO A 783 -18.92 67.31 -12.30
N PRO A 784 -17.59 67.08 -12.48
CA PRO A 784 -16.60 68.11 -12.82
C PRO A 784 -16.91 68.92 -14.07
N ILE A 785 -16.48 70.19 -14.09
CA ILE A 785 -16.65 71.08 -15.24
C ILE A 785 -15.48 70.94 -16.21
N LEU A 786 -15.77 70.91 -17.52
CA LEU A 786 -14.75 71.02 -18.55
C LEU A 786 -14.28 72.48 -18.68
N SER A 787 -12.97 72.69 -18.57
CA SER A 787 -12.37 74.02 -18.47
C SER A 787 -11.02 74.08 -19.19
N GLN A 788 -10.27 75.17 -18.99
CA GLN A 788 -8.92 75.36 -19.55
C GLN A 788 -7.89 75.85 -18.53
N ASP A 789 -6.65 75.38 -18.68
CA ASP A 789 -5.49 75.76 -17.88
C ASP A 789 -4.26 76.15 -18.73
N GLY A 790 -3.23 76.69 -18.08
CA GLY A 790 -1.97 77.05 -18.74
C GLY A 790 -0.89 75.98 -18.72
N LEU A 791 -1.11 74.83 -18.05
CA LEU A 791 -0.06 73.84 -17.77
C LEU A 791 0.06 72.79 -18.87
N CYS A 792 -1.04 72.47 -19.58
CA CYS A 792 -1.02 71.55 -20.72
C CYS A 792 -0.47 70.14 -20.39
N THR A 793 -0.66 69.69 -19.15
CA THR A 793 -0.25 68.37 -18.65
C THR A 793 -1.39 67.34 -18.71
N TYR A 794 -2.64 67.79 -18.84
CA TYR A 794 -3.79 66.91 -18.99
C TYR A 794 -3.81 66.25 -20.36
N THR A 795 -4.09 64.95 -20.35
CA THR A 795 -4.20 64.15 -21.56
C THR A 795 -5.61 63.60 -21.71
N TRP A 796 -6.01 63.52 -22.97
CA TRP A 796 -7.31 63.06 -23.40
C TRP A 796 -7.17 61.91 -24.37
N GLU A 797 -8.10 60.96 -24.30
CA GLU A 797 -8.23 59.84 -25.22
C GLU A 797 -9.54 59.98 -26.00
N PHE A 798 -9.46 59.82 -27.32
CA PHE A 798 -10.64 59.68 -28.15
C PHE A 798 -11.00 58.21 -28.25
N THR A 799 -12.27 57.88 -28.02
CA THR A 799 -12.74 56.50 -28.14
C THR A 799 -13.97 56.39 -29.01
N THR A 800 -14.02 55.37 -29.87
CA THR A 800 -15.15 55.15 -30.78
C THR A 800 -16.21 54.24 -30.20
N ALA A 801 -17.47 54.55 -30.56
CA ALA A 801 -18.55 53.58 -30.61
C ALA A 801 -18.66 52.96 -32.02
N ALA A 802 -19.46 51.89 -32.15
CA ALA A 802 -19.64 51.17 -33.42
C ALA A 802 -20.23 52.03 -34.56
N ASP A 803 -20.85 53.17 -34.24
CA ASP A 803 -21.45 54.12 -35.17
C ASP A 803 -20.49 55.24 -35.62
N ASN A 804 -19.17 55.10 -35.36
CA ASN A 804 -18.12 56.08 -35.60
C ASN A 804 -18.25 57.39 -34.80
N THR A 805 -19.17 57.47 -33.85
CA THR A 805 -19.19 58.59 -32.91
C THR A 805 -18.08 58.46 -31.87
N LEU A 806 -17.62 59.60 -31.35
CA LEU A 806 -16.50 59.67 -30.42
C LEU A 806 -16.96 60.05 -29.03
N ALA A 807 -16.34 59.46 -28.02
CA ALA A 807 -16.32 59.95 -26.66
C ALA A 807 -14.91 60.47 -26.36
N LEU A 808 -14.82 61.69 -25.82
CA LEU A 808 -13.57 62.26 -25.35
C LEU A 808 -13.44 61.96 -23.85
N ARG A 809 -12.45 61.15 -23.49
CA ARG A 809 -12.23 60.61 -22.14
C ARG A 809 -10.94 61.14 -21.54
N ASP A 810 -10.91 61.34 -20.24
CA ASP A 810 -9.69 61.73 -19.53
C ASP A 810 -9.04 60.56 -18.77
N ARG A 811 -7.99 60.87 -18.00
CA ARG A 811 -7.27 59.92 -17.14
C ARG A 811 -8.10 59.31 -16.00
N THR A 812 -9.24 59.89 -15.66
CA THR A 812 -10.10 59.46 -14.54
C THR A 812 -11.13 58.41 -14.96
N GLY A 813 -11.35 58.29 -16.27
CA GLY A 813 -12.33 57.40 -16.88
C GLY A 813 -13.62 58.10 -17.31
N LEU A 814 -13.81 59.38 -16.95
CA LEU A 814 -14.99 60.15 -17.32
C LEU A 814 -14.91 60.67 -18.75
N VAL A 815 -16.07 60.83 -19.38
CA VAL A 815 -16.22 61.40 -20.72
C VAL A 815 -16.87 62.77 -20.65
N ILE A 816 -16.67 63.62 -21.67
CA ILE A 816 -17.38 64.89 -21.75
C ILE A 816 -18.85 64.67 -22.19
N GLU A 817 -19.74 65.48 -21.63
CA GLU A 817 -21.19 65.46 -21.84
C GLU A 817 -21.72 66.90 -22.01
N ALA A 818 -22.72 67.08 -22.88
CA ALA A 818 -23.60 68.24 -22.81
C ALA A 818 -24.57 68.11 -21.63
N LYS A 819 -24.41 68.97 -20.60
CA LYS A 819 -25.04 68.82 -19.28
C LYS A 819 -26.53 68.53 -19.37
N GLY A 820 -26.94 67.37 -18.84
CA GLY A 820 -28.36 67.01 -18.71
C GLY A 820 -29.07 66.84 -20.05
N SER A 821 -28.35 66.42 -21.09
CA SER A 821 -28.84 66.26 -22.47
C SER A 821 -29.32 67.54 -23.17
N ALA A 822 -29.03 68.71 -22.59
CA ALA A 822 -29.43 69.99 -23.16
C ALA A 822 -28.70 70.30 -24.47
N THR A 823 -29.39 71.00 -25.38
CA THR A 823 -28.89 71.26 -26.74
C THR A 823 -28.71 72.73 -27.07
N ALA A 824 -29.10 73.67 -26.19
CA ALA A 824 -29.09 75.10 -26.47
C ALA A 824 -27.69 75.73 -26.43
N ASN A 825 -27.52 76.89 -27.08
CA ASN A 825 -26.32 77.73 -26.92
C ASN A 825 -26.12 78.11 -25.44
N GLY A 826 -24.89 78.08 -24.96
CA GLY A 826 -24.56 78.32 -23.54
C GLY A 826 -24.76 77.10 -22.63
N THR A 827 -25.19 75.95 -23.17
CA THR A 827 -25.22 74.69 -22.40
C THR A 827 -23.80 74.32 -22.00
N GLN A 828 -23.55 74.16 -20.70
CA GLN A 828 -22.25 73.78 -20.19
C GLN A 828 -21.86 72.36 -20.63
N VAL A 829 -20.58 72.19 -20.99
CA VAL A 829 -19.98 70.88 -21.19
C VAL A 829 -19.29 70.45 -19.89
N ILE A 830 -19.64 69.27 -19.40
CA ILE A 830 -19.19 68.72 -18.11
C ILE A 830 -18.56 67.33 -18.32
N MET A 831 -17.92 66.80 -17.28
CA MET A 831 -17.47 65.41 -17.22
C MET A 831 -18.59 64.53 -16.68
N ALA A 832 -18.72 63.30 -17.16
CA ALA A 832 -19.74 62.34 -16.71
C ALA A 832 -19.29 60.89 -16.88
N TRP A 833 -19.97 59.97 -16.18
CA TRP A 833 -19.79 58.55 -16.40
C TRP A 833 -20.31 58.14 -17.78
N ASP A 834 -19.51 57.41 -18.55
CA ASP A 834 -19.90 57.00 -19.90
C ASP A 834 -20.99 55.92 -19.86
N VAL A 835 -22.24 56.33 -20.09
CA VAL A 835 -23.41 55.45 -20.23
C VAL A 835 -23.84 55.28 -21.68
N ALA A 836 -22.96 55.65 -22.63
CA ALA A 836 -23.17 55.50 -24.06
C ALA A 836 -24.43 56.17 -24.64
N LEU A 837 -24.82 57.32 -24.08
CA LEU A 837 -25.96 58.09 -24.55
C LEU A 837 -25.56 59.14 -25.60
N PRO A 838 -26.45 59.53 -26.55
CA PRO A 838 -26.10 60.39 -27.68
C PRO A 838 -25.55 61.77 -27.32
N TYR A 839 -25.92 62.34 -26.17
CA TYR A 839 -25.42 63.63 -25.68
C TYR A 839 -23.99 63.58 -25.11
N MET A 840 -23.42 62.38 -25.00
CA MET A 840 -22.01 62.14 -24.63
C MET A 840 -21.15 61.81 -25.87
N ARG A 841 -21.72 61.93 -27.07
CA ARG A 841 -21.11 61.53 -28.33
C ARG A 841 -20.82 62.74 -29.20
N TRP A 842 -19.67 62.69 -29.86
CA TRP A 842 -19.07 63.81 -30.56
C TRP A 842 -18.57 63.38 -31.93
N THR A 843 -18.55 64.34 -32.85
CA THR A 843 -17.89 64.23 -34.15
C THR A 843 -16.77 65.25 -34.20
N VAL A 844 -15.69 64.91 -34.89
CA VAL A 844 -14.51 65.76 -35.02
C VAL A 844 -14.49 66.38 -36.41
N ILE A 845 -14.55 67.71 -36.48
CA ILE A 845 -14.50 68.48 -37.72
C ILE A 845 -13.07 69.01 -37.89
N PRO A 846 -12.34 68.63 -38.94
CA PRO A 846 -11.03 69.19 -39.23
C PRO A 846 -11.13 70.68 -39.59
N VAL A 847 -10.21 71.50 -39.09
CA VAL A 847 -10.07 72.90 -39.48
C VAL A 847 -8.73 73.05 -40.19
N ASN A 848 -8.77 73.60 -41.40
CA ASN A 848 -7.59 73.88 -42.21
C ASN A 848 -6.78 75.06 -41.66
#